data_AF-A0A2S7Q599-F1
#
_entry.id   AF-A0A2S7Q599-F1
#
_cell.length_a   1.000
_cell.length_b   1.000
_cell.length_c   1.000
_cell.angle_alpha   90.00
_cell.angle_beta   90.00
_cell.angle_gamma   90.00
#
_symmetry.space_group_name_H-M   'P 1'
#
loop_
_entity.id
_entity.type
_entity.pdbx_description
1 polymer ?
#
loop_
_entity_poly.entity_id
_entity_poly.type
_entity_poly.pdbx_seq_one_letter_code
_entity_poly.pdbx_strand_id
1 'polypeptide(L)'
;MEQQKFLELLQSVLIPDTERVKAATTELRKNYYPKPESLLWLIEIYITHSEQGVRQQAAVESQRLVSKHWKSIPADQKPQIRHKLLEKTLNEEVKLVRHSGARIIAAIASEDIENGEWAELPDLLAQAAGSPQVSHREVGVFILFTLLETASSYFAEKIPELFSILSKTIKDPESTDVRINTMICLGAVATIIDPDEDTDALNLWVQIFPEMVAVLKGFVDAKEEDRTVQAFEVFQTLLGCDPALVATHFKDLCSFMLDIATDTNNENDARSQALAFLMQCARHRKMKLQGTKDLGERITMASMQIATELEEDDDEDDDSSPARNALGLLSLLAESLPPRQVIVPLLDAFPKFSSSADPKYRQAGILALGMCVEGAPDFVGTQLDSFLPIVFKLLEDPEMKVRHAALTGVARLADDLAEDLQKTHEHLVPALLTNLDAAMHHAAGGNNDKQTLDIMKASCAALDSLTDGMDGDILKNYLQALLQRLTQLLDHPELDVKASAASALGSIAGSSEEEFLPYFKDTIEKLAPYANVKDSNEELDLRATVCDSIGSMAAAVGPKVFEPYVRDIMATSEEALHLDHPRLKETSYILWSTLAKIYEEEFTPYLDGVVNALAASLSQEEDNLEVELGQHAQDLLGQEVIVAGKKIKVAAATDVETGDMEDDDENEDDWDDLTAVTAVALEKEVAVEVIGDILTHTRGRYMPYFEKTIEAVMPLIEHSYEGVRKTAISTLWRAYACLFSMMEDQTNTKWTPGLPLNVQPSAELVKLGEIVTSATLSLWDDEYDRGIVTDINRNVASTLKLCGPAILAQPNFLEKTKDIIFTIVSRQHPCQQDLGDFDSPGEEDAESSEYDWLVIDTALELISNLALALGPQFGEIFAEYEKPLKKFASSNTNFERSTAIGIIAECAGHMGSGITPFTKSLMPVLLKRLSDTDAETKSNAAYGTGVLIFHSQDSATYLPSYNTILQKLEPLLQTNHARSIDNACGCVARMIMAHSDAVPLNDILPVMVGLLPLKEDYEENEPIFECITGLYSQSNQTILQLTPKLIPVFAAVLGEPEGQLGVETREKVIGIVKFIASSHPELLDGYDGLKALC
;
A
#
# COMPACT_ATOMS: atom_id res chain seq x y z
N MET A 1 -53.88 26.47 14.31
CA MET A 1 -53.13 26.70 15.57
C MET A 1 -51.88 25.82 15.60
N GLU A 2 -51.99 24.51 15.31
CA GLU A 2 -50.82 23.62 15.20
C GLU A 2 -49.94 23.89 13.96
N GLN A 3 -50.51 24.03 12.76
CA GLN A 3 -49.74 24.36 11.54
C GLN A 3 -48.99 25.71 11.64
N GLN A 4 -49.57 26.69 12.34
CA GLN A 4 -48.93 27.98 12.59
C GLN A 4 -47.75 27.85 13.56
N LYS A 5 -47.92 27.07 14.63
CA LYS A 5 -46.82 26.76 15.57
C LYS A 5 -45.70 25.97 14.87
N PHE A 6 -46.04 25.06 13.95
CA PHE A 6 -45.08 24.35 13.13
C PHE A 6 -44.25 25.30 12.24
N LEU A 7 -44.91 26.25 11.57
CA LEU A 7 -44.22 27.28 10.78
C LEU A 7 -43.29 28.15 11.65
N GLU A 8 -43.73 28.56 12.84
CA GLU A 8 -42.90 29.33 13.79
C GLU A 8 -41.66 28.56 14.25
N LEU A 9 -41.77 27.23 14.43
CA LEU A 9 -40.66 26.36 14.76
C LEU A 9 -39.69 26.23 13.58
N LEU A 10 -40.20 26.03 12.37
CA LEU A 10 -39.39 25.95 11.15
C LEU A 10 -38.61 27.25 10.91
N GLN A 11 -39.25 28.41 11.12
CA GLN A 11 -38.58 29.71 11.07
C GLN A 11 -37.53 29.87 12.18
N SER A 12 -37.72 29.25 13.35
CA SER A 12 -36.78 29.34 14.46
C SER A 12 -35.49 28.55 14.22
N VAL A 13 -35.50 27.55 13.34
CA VAL A 13 -34.30 26.81 12.90
C VAL A 13 -33.37 27.68 12.05
N LEU A 14 -33.90 28.73 11.40
CA LEU A 14 -33.15 29.64 10.54
C LEU A 14 -32.54 30.84 11.30
N ILE A 15 -32.66 30.87 12.63
CA ILE A 15 -32.14 31.96 13.47
C ILE A 15 -30.72 31.58 13.94
N PRO A 16 -29.73 32.49 13.87
CA PRO A 16 -28.36 32.23 14.34
C PRO A 16 -28.27 32.24 15.88
N ASP A 17 -28.93 31.27 16.52
CA ASP A 17 -28.96 31.04 17.97
C ASP A 17 -29.00 29.53 18.24
N THR A 18 -27.84 28.95 18.59
CA THR A 18 -27.65 27.49 18.71
C THR A 18 -28.59 26.84 19.71
N GLU A 19 -28.86 27.48 20.86
CA GLU A 19 -29.78 26.94 21.88
C GLU A 19 -31.21 26.91 21.34
N ARG A 20 -31.60 27.97 20.64
CA ARG A 20 -32.93 28.08 20.04
C ARG A 20 -33.13 27.12 18.87
N VAL A 21 -32.12 26.96 18.01
CA VAL A 21 -32.12 25.98 16.93
C VAL A 21 -32.22 24.58 17.50
N LYS A 22 -31.40 24.22 18.49
CA LYS A 22 -31.44 22.90 19.14
C LYS A 22 -32.81 22.61 19.75
N ALA A 23 -33.42 23.59 20.43
CA ALA A 23 -34.76 23.46 20.99
C ALA A 23 -35.83 23.29 19.91
N ALA A 24 -35.78 24.09 18.83
CA ALA A 24 -36.73 24.02 17.72
C ALA A 24 -36.61 22.69 16.95
N THR A 25 -35.39 22.28 16.60
CA THR A 25 -35.10 20.99 15.93
C THR A 25 -35.53 19.81 16.79
N THR A 26 -35.29 19.85 18.10
CA THR A 26 -35.75 18.79 19.02
C THR A 26 -37.28 18.69 19.06
N GLU A 27 -37.97 19.83 19.11
CA GLU A 27 -39.44 19.87 19.12
C GLU A 27 -40.02 19.38 17.78
N LEU A 28 -39.44 19.79 16.65
CA LEU A 28 -39.82 19.33 15.31
C LEU A 28 -39.64 17.81 15.17
N ARG A 29 -38.45 17.29 15.52
CA ARG A 29 -38.12 15.85 15.46
C ARG A 29 -39.01 14.99 16.37
N LYS A 30 -39.33 15.45 17.58
CA LYS A 30 -40.11 14.66 18.55
C LYS A 30 -41.61 14.72 18.33
N ASN A 31 -42.16 15.89 18.01
CA ASN A 31 -43.60 16.15 18.13
C ASN A 31 -44.32 16.42 16.80
N TYR A 32 -43.58 16.67 15.72
CA TYR A 32 -44.14 16.99 14.40
C TYR A 32 -43.71 15.99 13.32
N TYR A 33 -42.41 15.84 13.04
CA TYR A 33 -41.88 14.98 11.98
C TYR A 33 -42.35 13.51 12.01
N PRO A 34 -42.72 12.91 13.16
CA PRO A 34 -43.34 11.58 13.16
C PRO A 34 -44.79 11.52 12.60
N LYS A 35 -45.41 12.66 12.28
CA LYS A 35 -46.81 12.75 11.84
C LYS A 35 -46.92 12.95 10.32
N PRO A 36 -47.78 12.19 9.61
CA PRO A 36 -47.93 12.35 8.15
C PRO A 36 -48.38 13.73 7.70
N GLU A 37 -49.16 14.46 8.52
CA GLU A 37 -49.61 15.82 8.18
C GLU A 37 -48.47 16.82 8.05
N SER A 38 -47.32 16.56 8.71
CA SER A 38 -46.14 17.43 8.60
C SER A 38 -45.58 17.47 7.19
N LEU A 39 -45.56 16.36 6.45
CA LEU A 39 -45.13 16.34 5.06
C LEU A 39 -46.02 17.23 4.18
N LEU A 40 -47.35 17.13 4.35
CA LEU A 40 -48.30 17.97 3.62
C LEU A 40 -48.11 19.46 3.93
N TRP A 41 -47.88 19.81 5.19
CA TRP A 41 -47.62 21.19 5.59
C TRP A 41 -46.32 21.73 5.01
N LEU A 42 -45.25 20.94 5.00
CA LEU A 42 -43.97 21.35 4.44
C LEU A 42 -44.07 21.56 2.92
N ILE A 43 -44.72 20.65 2.18
CA ILE A 43 -44.97 20.82 0.74
C ILE A 43 -45.85 22.06 0.48
N GLU A 44 -46.90 22.29 1.28
CA GLU A 44 -47.74 23.50 1.16
C GLU A 44 -46.93 24.78 1.42
N ILE A 45 -46.07 24.78 2.44
CA ILE A 45 -45.17 25.90 2.76
C ILE A 45 -44.21 26.16 1.59
N TYR A 46 -43.60 25.12 1.03
CA TYR A 46 -42.77 25.24 -0.18
C TYR A 46 -43.54 25.89 -1.34
N ILE A 47 -44.78 25.45 -1.58
CA ILE A 47 -45.59 25.95 -2.71
C ILE A 47 -46.01 27.41 -2.52
N THR A 48 -46.36 27.80 -1.29
CA THR A 48 -47.13 29.04 -1.04
C THR A 48 -46.38 30.15 -0.30
N HIS A 49 -45.31 29.83 0.44
CA HIS A 49 -44.65 30.79 1.32
C HIS A 49 -43.77 31.80 0.54
N SER A 50 -43.81 33.07 0.92
CA SER A 50 -43.09 34.13 0.21
C SER A 50 -41.59 34.19 0.53
N GLU A 51 -41.18 33.80 1.74
CA GLU A 51 -39.78 33.85 2.15
C GLU A 51 -38.97 32.66 1.64
N GLN A 52 -37.83 32.95 1.02
CA GLN A 52 -36.93 31.98 0.40
C GLN A 52 -36.40 30.93 1.39
N GLY A 53 -35.79 31.37 2.50
CA GLY A 53 -35.18 30.44 3.47
C GLY A 53 -36.20 29.47 4.07
N VAL A 54 -37.43 29.92 4.31
CA VAL A 54 -38.52 29.07 4.79
C VAL A 54 -38.96 28.07 3.72
N ARG A 55 -39.05 28.47 2.45
CA ARG A 55 -39.34 27.53 1.35
C ARG A 55 -38.25 26.47 1.21
N GLN A 56 -36.99 26.88 1.28
CA GLN A 56 -35.85 25.96 1.18
C GLN A 56 -35.83 24.95 2.33
N GLN A 57 -35.93 25.41 3.58
CA GLN A 57 -35.99 24.52 4.73
C GLN A 57 -37.19 23.57 4.64
N ALA A 58 -38.35 24.08 4.21
CA ALA A 58 -39.53 23.26 4.02
C ALA A 58 -39.30 22.17 2.96
N ALA A 59 -38.57 22.46 1.89
CA ALA A 59 -38.24 21.49 0.86
C ALA A 59 -37.28 20.40 1.35
N VAL A 60 -36.19 20.79 2.01
CA VAL A 60 -35.19 19.84 2.58
C VAL A 60 -35.85 18.91 3.59
N GLU A 61 -36.67 19.44 4.48
CA GLU A 61 -37.37 18.63 5.48
C GLU A 61 -38.50 17.80 4.85
N SER A 62 -39.11 18.27 3.75
CA SER A 62 -40.10 17.47 3.01
C SER A 62 -39.44 16.21 2.45
N GLN A 63 -38.31 16.35 1.75
CA GLN A 63 -37.55 15.26 1.14
C GLN A 63 -37.32 14.12 2.14
N ARG A 64 -36.75 14.43 3.32
CA ARG A 64 -36.48 13.46 4.41
C ARG A 64 -37.72 12.75 4.97
N LEU A 65 -38.90 13.35 4.79
CA LEU A 65 -40.18 12.82 5.29
C LEU A 65 -40.99 12.09 4.23
N VAL A 66 -40.59 12.13 2.96
CA VAL A 66 -41.31 11.46 1.87
C VAL A 66 -41.37 9.95 2.09
N SER A 67 -40.22 9.29 2.25
CA SER A 67 -40.14 7.82 2.44
C SER A 67 -40.97 7.34 3.64
N LYS A 68 -41.02 8.15 4.69
CA LYS A 68 -41.75 7.85 5.93
C LYS A 68 -43.27 8.01 5.80
N HIS A 69 -43.73 9.03 5.08
CA HIS A 69 -45.13 9.48 5.19
C HIS A 69 -45.93 9.49 3.89
N TRP A 70 -45.28 9.47 2.72
CA TRP A 70 -45.97 9.63 1.44
C TRP A 70 -47.00 8.53 1.16
N LYS A 71 -46.70 7.28 1.54
CA LYS A 71 -47.63 6.14 1.47
C LYS A 71 -48.91 6.33 2.29
N SER A 72 -48.84 7.13 3.35
CA SER A 72 -49.97 7.41 4.25
C SER A 72 -50.89 8.52 3.74
N ILE A 73 -50.50 9.25 2.68
CA ILE A 73 -51.31 10.32 2.10
C ILE A 73 -52.45 9.72 1.25
N PRO A 74 -53.70 10.21 1.40
CA PRO A 74 -54.83 9.72 0.62
C PRO A 74 -54.61 9.81 -0.91
N ALA A 75 -54.88 8.71 -1.62
CA ALA A 75 -54.63 8.59 -3.06
C ALA A 75 -55.37 9.63 -3.92
N ASP A 76 -56.51 10.16 -3.45
CA ASP A 76 -57.25 11.22 -4.14
C ASP A 76 -56.57 12.61 -4.07
N GLN A 77 -55.66 12.81 -3.11
CA GLN A 77 -54.92 14.06 -2.93
C GLN A 77 -53.59 14.08 -3.69
N LYS A 78 -52.94 12.91 -3.83
CA LYS A 78 -51.62 12.78 -4.47
C LYS A 78 -51.51 13.45 -5.85
N PRO A 79 -52.45 13.27 -6.81
CA PRO A 79 -52.33 13.89 -8.14
C PRO A 79 -52.27 15.41 -8.12
N GLN A 80 -53.07 16.04 -7.24
CA GLN A 80 -53.07 17.51 -7.12
C GLN A 80 -51.78 18.02 -6.48
N ILE A 81 -51.21 17.29 -5.52
CA ILE A 81 -49.94 17.64 -4.86
C ILE A 81 -48.81 17.56 -5.88
N ARG A 82 -48.69 16.43 -6.61
CA ARG A 82 -47.71 16.22 -7.69
C ARG A 82 -47.73 17.36 -8.71
N HIS A 83 -48.93 17.69 -9.22
CA HIS A 83 -49.08 18.77 -10.21
C HIS A 83 -48.63 20.13 -9.66
N LYS A 84 -49.09 20.52 -8.47
CA LYS A 84 -48.74 21.84 -7.89
C LYS A 84 -47.27 21.94 -7.52
N LEU A 85 -46.68 20.85 -7.03
CA LEU A 85 -45.26 20.77 -6.72
C LEU A 85 -44.43 20.96 -7.98
N LEU A 86 -44.69 20.17 -9.02
CA LEU A 86 -44.00 20.28 -10.31
C LEU A 86 -44.16 21.67 -10.94
N GLU A 87 -45.39 22.21 -10.98
CA GLU A 87 -45.67 23.55 -11.49
C GLU A 87 -44.90 24.63 -10.70
N LYS A 88 -44.88 24.53 -9.36
CA LYS A 88 -44.13 25.47 -8.53
C LYS A 88 -42.63 25.39 -8.80
N THR A 89 -42.08 24.18 -8.87
CA THR A 89 -40.64 23.96 -9.06
C THR A 89 -40.17 24.45 -10.43
N LEU A 90 -40.94 24.20 -11.50
CA LEU A 90 -40.65 24.70 -12.85
C LEU A 90 -40.63 26.23 -12.94
N ASN A 91 -41.44 26.90 -12.10
CA ASN A 91 -41.57 28.36 -12.08
C ASN A 91 -40.82 29.04 -10.91
N GLU A 92 -40.04 28.31 -10.11
CA GLU A 92 -39.29 28.90 -9.00
C GLU A 92 -38.07 29.66 -9.53
N GLU A 93 -37.96 30.94 -9.16
CA GLU A 93 -36.92 31.84 -9.66
C GLU A 93 -35.58 31.63 -8.96
N VAL A 94 -35.61 31.16 -7.70
CA VAL A 94 -34.40 30.94 -6.90
C VAL A 94 -33.84 29.54 -7.16
N LYS A 95 -32.63 29.45 -7.76
CA LYS A 95 -31.95 28.18 -8.11
C LYS A 95 -31.90 27.17 -6.95
N LEU A 96 -31.49 27.61 -5.76
CA LEU A 96 -31.36 26.74 -4.58
C LEU A 96 -32.69 26.14 -4.11
N VAL A 97 -33.76 26.96 -4.05
CA VAL A 97 -35.12 26.51 -3.68
C VAL A 97 -35.71 25.61 -4.75
N ARG A 98 -35.42 25.91 -6.02
CA ARG A 98 -35.81 25.11 -7.18
C ARG A 98 -35.16 23.71 -7.12
N HIS A 99 -33.86 23.62 -6.87
CA HIS A 99 -33.15 22.35 -6.69
C HIS A 99 -33.72 21.55 -5.50
N SER A 100 -33.97 22.22 -4.37
CA SER A 100 -34.60 21.55 -3.22
C SER A 100 -35.98 20.98 -3.59
N GLY A 101 -36.78 21.72 -4.37
CA GLY A 101 -38.06 21.22 -4.87
C GLY A 101 -37.95 20.05 -5.84
N ALA A 102 -36.91 20.03 -6.68
CA ALA A 102 -36.62 18.90 -7.56
C ALA A 102 -36.34 17.62 -6.75
N ARG A 103 -35.61 17.72 -5.64
CA ARG A 103 -35.37 16.58 -4.73
C ARG A 103 -36.66 16.06 -4.07
N ILE A 104 -37.61 16.93 -3.72
CA ILE A 104 -38.94 16.48 -3.26
C ILE A 104 -39.65 15.68 -4.36
N ILE A 105 -39.61 16.18 -5.61
CA ILE A 105 -40.23 15.50 -6.76
C ILE A 105 -39.60 14.13 -6.95
N ALA A 106 -38.28 14.03 -6.89
CA ALA A 106 -37.54 12.78 -7.02
C ALA A 106 -37.92 11.77 -5.91
N ALA A 107 -37.86 12.19 -4.65
CA ALA A 107 -38.25 11.34 -3.51
C ALA A 107 -39.71 10.86 -3.59
N ILE A 108 -40.63 11.69 -4.09
CA ILE A 108 -42.03 11.27 -4.28
C ILE A 108 -42.14 10.27 -5.43
N ALA A 109 -41.40 10.51 -6.50
CA ALA A 109 -41.43 9.68 -7.69
C ALA A 109 -40.82 8.30 -7.45
N SER A 110 -39.75 8.16 -6.66
CA SER A 110 -39.21 6.83 -6.29
C SER A 110 -40.30 5.96 -5.65
N GLU A 111 -41.05 6.53 -4.71
CA GLU A 111 -42.17 5.83 -4.05
C GLU A 111 -43.37 5.55 -4.99
N ASP A 112 -43.67 6.48 -5.91
CA ASP A 112 -44.85 6.36 -6.76
C ASP A 112 -44.62 5.44 -7.97
N ILE A 113 -43.45 5.56 -8.61
CA ILE A 113 -43.11 4.84 -9.85
C ILE A 113 -43.01 3.33 -9.59
N GLU A 114 -42.41 2.91 -8.47
CA GLU A 114 -42.37 1.50 -8.05
C GLU A 114 -43.77 0.90 -7.90
N ASN A 115 -44.76 1.72 -7.52
CA ASN A 115 -46.15 1.32 -7.37
C ASN A 115 -46.98 1.48 -8.67
N GLY A 116 -46.33 1.83 -9.79
CA GLY A 116 -46.98 2.10 -11.08
C GLY A 116 -47.81 3.39 -11.09
N GLU A 117 -47.59 4.30 -10.15
CA GLU A 117 -48.21 5.61 -10.07
C GLU A 117 -47.33 6.69 -10.73
N TRP A 118 -47.93 7.83 -11.10
CA TRP A 118 -47.23 8.99 -11.71
C TRP A 118 -46.49 8.72 -13.04
N ALA A 119 -46.97 7.75 -13.83
CA ALA A 119 -46.38 7.35 -15.12
C ALA A 119 -46.22 8.48 -16.17
N GLU A 120 -46.90 9.62 -15.99
CA GLU A 120 -46.79 10.81 -16.85
C GLU A 120 -45.56 11.69 -16.56
N LEU A 121 -44.87 11.50 -15.43
CA LEU A 121 -43.72 12.34 -15.03
C LEU A 121 -42.58 12.35 -16.08
N PRO A 122 -42.12 11.20 -16.62
CA PRO A 122 -41.06 11.20 -17.62
C PRO A 122 -41.41 12.00 -18.88
N ASP A 123 -42.65 11.87 -19.38
CA ASP A 123 -43.13 12.64 -20.54
C ASP A 123 -43.17 14.15 -20.25
N LEU A 124 -43.55 14.54 -19.03
CA LEU A 124 -43.56 15.95 -18.60
C LEU A 124 -42.14 16.51 -18.52
N LEU A 125 -41.18 15.74 -18.02
CA LEU A 125 -39.78 16.15 -17.95
C LEU A 125 -39.13 16.22 -19.33
N ALA A 126 -39.44 15.28 -20.23
CA ALA A 126 -39.01 15.34 -21.62
C ALA A 126 -39.52 16.61 -22.33
N GLN A 127 -40.77 17.01 -22.06
CA GLN A 127 -41.33 18.26 -22.55
C GLN A 127 -40.65 19.49 -21.94
N ALA A 128 -40.35 19.47 -20.64
CA ALA A 128 -39.62 20.55 -19.95
C ALA A 128 -38.21 20.71 -20.52
N ALA A 129 -37.47 19.62 -20.70
CA ALA A 129 -36.14 19.57 -21.30
C ALA A 129 -36.13 20.05 -22.77
N GLY A 130 -37.24 19.89 -23.50
CA GLY A 130 -37.44 20.41 -24.85
C GLY A 130 -38.06 21.81 -24.94
N SER A 131 -38.29 22.49 -23.81
CA SER A 131 -39.00 23.77 -23.76
C SER A 131 -38.23 24.91 -24.44
N PRO A 132 -38.91 25.87 -25.10
CA PRO A 132 -38.25 27.09 -25.57
C PRO A 132 -37.76 27.99 -24.42
N GLN A 133 -38.22 27.77 -23.18
CA GLN A 133 -37.75 28.52 -22.01
C GLN A 133 -36.55 27.83 -21.36
N VAL A 134 -35.43 28.55 -21.23
CA VAL A 134 -34.18 28.06 -20.64
C VAL A 134 -34.38 27.51 -19.22
N SER A 135 -35.09 28.22 -18.36
CA SER A 135 -35.34 27.81 -16.96
C SER A 135 -36.09 26.47 -16.88
N HIS A 136 -37.03 26.21 -17.79
CA HIS A 136 -37.73 24.93 -17.85
C HIS A 136 -36.80 23.79 -18.28
N ARG A 137 -35.88 24.04 -19.22
CA ARG A 137 -34.90 23.04 -19.65
C ARG A 137 -33.95 22.69 -18.52
N GLU A 138 -33.42 23.71 -17.85
CA GLU A 138 -32.50 23.58 -16.71
C GLU A 138 -33.12 22.72 -15.59
N VAL A 139 -34.33 23.09 -15.16
CA VAL A 139 -35.07 22.35 -14.12
C VAL A 139 -35.46 20.95 -14.58
N GLY A 140 -35.92 20.82 -15.83
CA GLY A 140 -36.35 19.53 -16.37
C GLY A 140 -35.23 18.50 -16.38
N VAL A 141 -34.03 18.91 -16.81
CA VAL A 141 -32.83 18.04 -16.79
C VAL A 141 -32.34 17.80 -15.36
N PHE A 142 -32.38 18.80 -14.48
CA PHE A 142 -31.98 18.61 -13.07
C PHE A 142 -32.90 17.63 -12.33
N ILE A 143 -34.23 17.72 -12.53
CA ILE A 143 -35.17 16.74 -11.96
C ILE A 143 -34.88 15.34 -12.53
N LEU A 144 -34.59 15.23 -13.82
CA LEU A 144 -34.24 13.95 -14.45
C LEU A 144 -33.00 13.33 -13.82
N PHE A 145 -31.97 14.13 -13.55
CA PHE A 145 -30.78 13.70 -12.81
C PHE A 145 -31.15 13.16 -11.42
N THR A 146 -31.86 13.94 -10.60
CA THR A 146 -32.25 13.50 -9.24
C THR A 146 -33.15 12.25 -9.24
N LEU A 147 -33.89 12.02 -10.32
CA LEU A 147 -34.70 10.82 -10.51
C LEU A 147 -33.86 9.60 -10.89
N LEU A 148 -32.78 9.77 -11.63
CA LEU A 148 -31.86 8.67 -11.95
C LEU A 148 -31.15 8.19 -10.69
N GLU A 149 -30.78 9.10 -9.78
CA GLU A 149 -30.19 8.74 -8.48
C GLU A 149 -31.15 7.93 -7.60
N THR A 150 -32.44 8.30 -7.60
CA THR A 150 -33.42 7.75 -6.65
C THR A 150 -34.31 6.63 -7.23
N ALA A 151 -34.34 6.46 -8.55
CA ALA A 151 -35.20 5.51 -9.24
C ALA A 151 -34.53 4.92 -10.50
N SER A 152 -33.23 4.61 -10.42
CA SER A 152 -32.38 4.10 -11.51
C SER A 152 -32.99 2.90 -12.26
N SER A 153 -33.55 1.93 -11.54
CA SER A 153 -34.15 0.70 -12.08
C SER A 153 -35.30 0.96 -13.07
N TYR A 154 -36.08 2.03 -12.86
CA TYR A 154 -37.15 2.41 -13.77
C TYR A 154 -36.62 2.91 -15.13
N PHE A 155 -35.44 3.53 -15.11
CA PHE A 155 -34.83 4.13 -16.29
C PHE A 155 -34.00 3.15 -17.11
N ALA A 156 -33.60 2.00 -16.55
CA ALA A 156 -32.88 0.95 -17.26
C ALA A 156 -33.61 0.52 -18.56
N GLU A 157 -34.94 0.37 -18.54
CA GLU A 157 -35.72 0.02 -19.73
C GLU A 157 -35.96 1.20 -20.70
N LYS A 158 -35.54 2.43 -20.34
CA LYS A 158 -35.84 3.67 -21.05
C LYS A 158 -34.60 4.42 -21.55
N ILE A 159 -33.45 3.78 -21.51
CA ILE A 159 -32.18 4.36 -21.94
C ILE A 159 -32.26 5.04 -23.33
N PRO A 160 -32.84 4.43 -24.38
CA PRO A 160 -32.93 5.08 -25.70
C PRO A 160 -33.73 6.41 -25.68
N GLU A 161 -34.77 6.51 -24.85
CA GLU A 161 -35.57 7.73 -24.71
C GLU A 161 -34.78 8.83 -24.01
N LEU A 162 -34.02 8.48 -22.97
CA LEU A 162 -33.11 9.39 -22.27
C LEU A 162 -32.07 9.97 -23.24
N PHE A 163 -31.38 9.11 -23.99
CA PHE A 163 -30.40 9.55 -24.98
C PHE A 163 -30.99 10.50 -26.03
N SER A 164 -32.25 10.32 -26.42
CA SER A 164 -32.93 11.19 -27.39
C SER A 164 -33.12 12.63 -26.88
N ILE A 165 -33.19 12.81 -25.57
CA ILE A 165 -33.30 14.10 -24.87
C ILE A 165 -31.90 14.64 -24.59
N LEU A 166 -31.05 13.85 -23.95
CA LEU A 166 -29.71 14.25 -23.51
C LEU A 166 -28.80 14.61 -24.69
N SER A 167 -28.92 13.94 -25.83
CA SER A 167 -28.19 14.29 -27.06
C SER A 167 -28.51 15.69 -27.59
N LYS A 168 -29.66 16.27 -27.21
CA LYS A 168 -30.04 17.64 -27.56
C LYS A 168 -29.60 18.63 -26.49
N THR A 169 -29.81 18.31 -25.21
CA THR A 169 -29.53 19.23 -24.09
C THR A 169 -28.04 19.37 -23.81
N ILE A 170 -27.22 18.36 -24.12
CA ILE A 170 -25.75 18.46 -24.02
C ILE A 170 -25.18 19.54 -24.94
N LYS A 171 -25.91 19.87 -26.01
CA LYS A 171 -25.57 20.92 -27.00
C LYS A 171 -26.42 22.18 -26.83
N ASP A 172 -26.99 22.42 -25.65
CA ASP A 172 -27.86 23.58 -25.44
C ASP A 172 -27.14 24.87 -25.85
N PRO A 173 -27.69 25.65 -26.79
CA PRO A 173 -27.01 26.82 -27.33
C PRO A 173 -27.10 28.05 -26.44
N GLU A 174 -27.97 28.06 -25.42
CA GLU A 174 -28.31 29.23 -24.62
C GLU A 174 -27.82 29.13 -23.17
N SER A 175 -27.69 27.93 -22.61
CA SER A 175 -27.42 27.73 -21.18
C SER A 175 -26.31 26.72 -20.91
N THR A 176 -25.28 27.18 -20.20
CA THR A 176 -24.25 26.33 -19.60
C THR A 176 -24.83 25.43 -18.51
N ASP A 177 -25.85 25.88 -17.74
CA ASP A 177 -26.50 25.09 -16.68
C ASP A 177 -27.20 23.86 -17.23
N VAL A 178 -27.87 23.99 -18.38
CA VAL A 178 -28.47 22.84 -19.07
C VAL A 178 -27.39 21.85 -19.50
N ARG A 179 -26.25 22.32 -20.01
CA ARG A 179 -25.16 21.43 -20.46
C ARG A 179 -24.51 20.68 -19.29
N ILE A 180 -24.20 21.35 -18.19
CA ILE A 180 -23.60 20.67 -17.02
C ILE A 180 -24.60 19.73 -16.33
N ASN A 181 -25.87 20.13 -16.17
CA ASN A 181 -26.89 19.21 -15.63
C ASN A 181 -27.06 17.98 -16.55
N THR A 182 -26.89 18.16 -17.87
CA THR A 182 -26.90 17.03 -18.81
C THR A 182 -25.66 16.14 -18.64
N MET A 183 -24.48 16.71 -18.41
CA MET A 183 -23.25 15.94 -18.10
C MET A 183 -23.44 15.08 -16.85
N ILE A 184 -23.92 15.68 -15.76
CA ILE A 184 -24.15 14.98 -14.49
C ILE A 184 -25.20 13.88 -14.67
N CYS A 185 -26.29 14.18 -15.39
CA CYS A 185 -27.29 13.19 -15.76
C CYS A 185 -26.70 12.03 -16.58
N LEU A 186 -25.74 12.29 -17.48
CA LEU A 186 -25.05 11.24 -18.23
C LEU A 186 -24.13 10.40 -17.33
N GLY A 187 -23.49 11.01 -16.32
CA GLY A 187 -22.78 10.27 -15.28
C GLY A 187 -23.68 9.25 -14.57
N ALA A 188 -24.87 9.68 -14.14
CA ALA A 188 -25.87 8.80 -13.54
C ALA A 188 -26.45 7.76 -14.53
N VAL A 189 -26.51 8.05 -15.83
CA VAL A 189 -26.89 7.04 -16.83
C VAL A 189 -25.80 5.98 -17.00
N ALA A 190 -24.53 6.36 -16.88
CA ALA A 190 -23.40 5.45 -17.05
C ALA A 190 -23.45 4.27 -16.06
N THR A 191 -23.85 4.52 -14.82
CA THR A 191 -23.95 3.51 -13.75
C THR A 191 -25.10 2.53 -13.95
N ILE A 192 -26.02 2.81 -14.89
CA ILE A 192 -27.20 1.98 -15.18
C ILE A 192 -26.99 1.13 -16.44
N ILE A 193 -26.04 1.52 -17.32
CA ILE A 193 -25.77 0.78 -18.54
C ILE A 193 -24.97 -0.47 -18.18
N ASP A 194 -25.55 -1.64 -18.48
CA ASP A 194 -24.85 -2.92 -18.56
C ASP A 194 -24.42 -3.15 -20.03
N PRO A 195 -23.12 -3.02 -20.37
CA PRO A 195 -22.65 -3.16 -21.74
C PRO A 195 -22.76 -4.59 -22.31
N ASP A 196 -22.78 -5.60 -21.44
CA ASP A 196 -22.88 -7.01 -21.83
C ASP A 196 -24.31 -7.40 -22.18
N GLU A 197 -25.30 -6.82 -21.48
CA GLU A 197 -26.72 -7.04 -21.74
C GLU A 197 -27.31 -6.08 -22.80
N ASP A 198 -26.90 -4.81 -22.83
CA ASP A 198 -27.45 -3.77 -23.74
C ASP A 198 -26.39 -3.11 -24.63
N THR A 199 -26.00 -3.83 -25.67
CA THR A 199 -25.09 -3.31 -26.71
C THR A 199 -25.62 -2.08 -27.46
N ASP A 200 -26.94 -1.86 -27.52
CA ASP A 200 -27.52 -0.69 -28.20
C ASP A 200 -27.36 0.58 -27.33
N ALA A 201 -27.55 0.45 -26.01
CA ALA A 201 -27.23 1.51 -25.04
C ALA A 201 -25.73 1.87 -25.08
N LEU A 202 -24.84 0.89 -25.10
CA LEU A 202 -23.40 1.12 -25.26
C LEU A 202 -23.09 1.88 -26.57
N ASN A 203 -23.73 1.53 -27.68
CA ASN A 203 -23.54 2.23 -28.95
C ASN A 203 -24.02 3.70 -28.90
N LEU A 204 -25.11 3.99 -28.19
CA LEU A 204 -25.59 5.36 -27.96
C LEU A 204 -24.63 6.13 -27.06
N TRP A 205 -24.10 5.49 -26.01
CA TRP A 205 -23.08 6.04 -25.13
C TRP A 205 -21.82 6.45 -25.90
N VAL A 206 -21.26 5.54 -26.69
CA VAL A 206 -20.07 5.81 -27.51
C VAL A 206 -20.28 6.99 -28.47
N GLN A 207 -21.51 7.20 -28.95
CA GLN A 207 -21.86 8.32 -29.83
C GLN A 207 -21.98 9.67 -29.11
N ILE A 208 -22.46 9.70 -27.87
CA ILE A 208 -22.63 10.96 -27.11
C ILE A 208 -21.32 11.41 -26.45
N PHE A 209 -20.41 10.48 -26.13
CA PHE A 209 -19.18 10.74 -25.40
C PHE A 209 -18.35 11.92 -25.93
N PRO A 210 -18.14 12.10 -27.26
CA PRO A 210 -17.38 13.25 -27.76
C PRO A 210 -18.02 14.61 -27.44
N GLU A 211 -19.35 14.65 -27.28
CA GLU A 211 -20.07 15.87 -26.89
C GLU A 211 -19.87 16.19 -25.42
N MET A 212 -19.70 15.18 -24.56
CA MET A 212 -19.31 15.36 -23.16
C MET A 212 -17.94 16.04 -23.06
N VAL A 213 -16.97 15.55 -23.84
CA VAL A 213 -15.62 16.14 -23.92
C VAL A 213 -15.69 17.58 -24.46
N ALA A 214 -16.55 17.84 -25.43
CA ALA A 214 -16.76 19.19 -25.97
C ALA A 214 -17.33 20.17 -24.92
N VAL A 215 -18.19 19.70 -24.01
CA VAL A 215 -18.73 20.50 -22.91
C VAL A 215 -17.65 20.84 -21.90
N LEU A 216 -16.87 19.85 -21.43
CA LEU A 216 -15.73 20.09 -20.53
C LEU A 216 -14.75 21.09 -21.14
N LYS A 217 -14.36 20.87 -22.41
CA LYS A 217 -13.49 21.80 -23.13
C LYS A 217 -14.07 23.22 -23.16
N GLY A 218 -15.38 23.34 -23.41
CA GLY A 218 -16.07 24.63 -23.42
C GLY A 218 -16.00 25.35 -22.07
N PHE A 219 -16.08 24.63 -20.96
CA PHE A 219 -15.95 25.22 -19.61
C PHE A 219 -14.52 25.64 -19.30
N VAL A 220 -13.53 24.83 -19.67
CA VAL A 220 -12.10 25.18 -19.54
C VAL A 220 -11.76 26.42 -20.39
N ASP A 221 -12.14 26.43 -21.67
CA ASP A 221 -11.89 27.56 -22.57
C ASP A 221 -12.59 28.85 -22.09
N ALA A 222 -13.74 28.72 -21.40
CA ALA A 222 -14.53 29.82 -20.86
C ALA A 222 -14.13 30.23 -19.44
N LYS A 223 -13.22 29.49 -18.77
CA LYS A 223 -12.81 29.73 -17.37
C LYS A 223 -14.00 29.68 -16.40
N GLU A 224 -14.87 28.70 -16.58
CA GLU A 224 -15.98 28.42 -15.66
C GLU A 224 -15.54 27.37 -14.63
N GLU A 225 -14.84 27.79 -13.57
CA GLU A 225 -14.20 26.95 -12.54
C GLU A 225 -15.16 25.89 -11.96
N ASP A 226 -16.26 26.30 -11.29
CA ASP A 226 -17.22 25.39 -10.65
C ASP A 226 -17.75 24.30 -11.60
N ARG A 227 -18.07 24.67 -12.84
CA ARG A 227 -18.63 23.74 -13.84
C ARG A 227 -17.55 22.82 -14.41
N THR A 228 -16.31 23.30 -14.46
CA THR A 228 -15.16 22.51 -14.88
C THR A 228 -14.95 21.39 -13.88
N VAL A 229 -14.96 21.69 -12.58
CA VAL A 229 -14.86 20.69 -11.50
C VAL A 229 -15.99 19.66 -11.61
N GLN A 230 -17.25 20.10 -11.70
CA GLN A 230 -18.40 19.20 -11.88
C GLN A 230 -18.29 18.32 -13.13
N ALA A 231 -17.75 18.85 -14.24
CA ALA A 231 -17.55 18.06 -15.44
C ALA A 231 -16.42 17.03 -15.29
N PHE A 232 -15.36 17.36 -14.54
CA PHE A 232 -14.30 16.40 -14.19
C PHE A 232 -14.81 15.29 -13.29
N GLU A 233 -15.60 15.60 -12.26
CA GLU A 233 -16.24 14.61 -11.37
C GLU A 233 -17.00 13.56 -12.19
N VAL A 234 -17.79 13.98 -13.19
CA VAL A 234 -18.47 13.04 -14.09
C VAL A 234 -17.49 12.09 -14.77
N PHE A 235 -16.39 12.59 -15.34
CA PHE A 235 -15.39 11.71 -15.99
C PHE A 235 -14.67 10.81 -14.99
N GLN A 236 -14.45 11.27 -13.76
CA GLN A 236 -13.87 10.49 -12.68
C GLN A 236 -14.82 9.34 -12.27
N THR A 237 -16.12 9.61 -12.11
CA THR A 237 -17.16 8.58 -11.89
C THR A 237 -17.12 7.49 -12.98
N LEU A 238 -16.88 7.85 -14.25
CA LEU A 238 -16.80 6.87 -15.33
C LEU A 238 -15.64 5.87 -15.19
N LEU A 239 -14.59 6.21 -14.43
CA LEU A 239 -13.50 5.29 -14.13
C LEU A 239 -13.91 4.24 -13.07
N GLY A 240 -15.00 4.46 -12.32
CA GLY A 240 -15.62 3.45 -11.45
C GLY A 240 -16.63 2.54 -12.16
N CYS A 241 -17.10 2.92 -13.35
CA CYS A 241 -18.12 2.17 -14.09
C CYS A 241 -17.52 1.01 -14.93
N ASP A 242 -18.35 0.31 -15.71
CA ASP A 242 -17.88 -0.73 -16.63
C ASP A 242 -16.81 -0.18 -17.61
N PRO A 243 -15.64 -0.85 -17.75
CA PRO A 243 -14.54 -0.42 -18.62
C PRO A 243 -14.93 -0.17 -20.09
N ALA A 244 -15.94 -0.88 -20.62
CA ALA A 244 -16.41 -0.74 -21.99
C ALA A 244 -16.92 0.67 -22.31
N LEU A 245 -17.45 1.39 -21.31
CA LEU A 245 -18.00 2.74 -21.46
C LEU A 245 -16.93 3.77 -21.84
N VAL A 246 -15.70 3.59 -21.36
CA VAL A 246 -14.56 4.46 -21.70
C VAL A 246 -13.64 3.86 -22.75
N ALA A 247 -13.69 2.54 -22.98
CA ALA A 247 -12.73 1.79 -23.77
C ALA A 247 -12.45 2.35 -25.18
N THR A 248 -13.47 2.86 -25.87
CA THR A 248 -13.34 3.41 -27.24
C THR A 248 -12.57 4.73 -27.27
N HIS A 249 -12.78 5.58 -26.27
CA HIS A 249 -12.27 6.96 -26.24
C HIS A 249 -11.12 7.15 -25.24
N PHE A 250 -10.76 6.12 -24.46
CA PHE A 250 -9.80 6.20 -23.36
C PHE A 250 -8.48 6.90 -23.73
N LYS A 251 -7.83 6.46 -24.81
CA LYS A 251 -6.55 7.05 -25.27
C LYS A 251 -6.67 8.54 -25.61
N ASP A 252 -7.75 8.91 -26.29
CA ASP A 252 -7.98 10.29 -26.73
C ASP A 252 -8.35 11.16 -25.53
N LEU A 253 -9.10 10.61 -24.56
CA LEU A 253 -9.43 11.29 -23.30
C LEU A 253 -8.18 11.54 -22.44
N CYS A 254 -7.33 10.54 -22.22
CA CYS A 254 -6.07 10.75 -21.50
C CYS A 254 -5.18 11.77 -22.21
N SER A 255 -5.15 11.76 -23.54
CA SER A 255 -4.40 12.76 -24.32
C SER A 255 -4.98 14.16 -24.14
N PHE A 256 -6.31 14.29 -24.12
CA PHE A 256 -6.99 15.56 -23.87
C PHE A 256 -6.73 16.09 -22.45
N MET A 257 -6.76 15.24 -21.42
CA MET A 257 -6.40 15.65 -20.06
C MET A 257 -4.94 16.10 -19.98
N LEU A 258 -4.04 15.43 -20.70
CA LEU A 258 -2.64 15.83 -20.78
C LEU A 258 -2.47 17.21 -21.45
N ASP A 259 -3.23 17.47 -22.51
CA ASP A 259 -3.25 18.78 -23.17
C ASP A 259 -3.76 19.88 -22.22
N ILE A 260 -4.78 19.60 -21.41
CA ILE A 260 -5.26 20.55 -20.37
C ILE A 260 -4.16 20.80 -19.35
N ALA A 261 -3.55 19.75 -18.79
CA ALA A 261 -2.58 19.84 -17.70
C ALA A 261 -1.29 20.57 -18.12
N THR A 262 -0.85 20.39 -19.36
CA THR A 262 0.40 20.99 -19.89
C THR A 262 0.25 22.41 -20.42
N ASP A 263 -0.97 22.85 -20.74
CA ASP A 263 -1.20 24.23 -21.20
C ASP A 263 -1.28 25.21 -20.02
N THR A 264 -0.20 25.97 -19.83
CA THR A 264 -0.09 26.99 -18.78
C THR A 264 -0.99 28.22 -18.98
N ASN A 265 -1.77 28.28 -20.06
CA ASN A 265 -2.85 29.27 -20.21
C ASN A 265 -4.13 28.87 -19.48
N ASN A 266 -4.30 27.59 -19.16
CA ASN A 266 -5.42 27.08 -18.37
C ASN A 266 -5.25 27.42 -16.88
N GLU A 267 -6.36 27.46 -16.15
CA GLU A 267 -6.35 27.68 -14.70
C GLU A 267 -5.80 26.47 -13.95
N ASN A 268 -5.12 26.73 -12.84
CA ASN A 268 -4.46 25.68 -12.06
C ASN A 268 -5.45 24.61 -11.60
N ASP A 269 -6.68 24.98 -11.25
CA ASP A 269 -7.72 24.03 -10.84
C ASP A 269 -8.07 23.05 -11.98
N ALA A 270 -8.27 23.55 -13.20
CA ALA A 270 -8.53 22.70 -14.36
C ALA A 270 -7.34 21.77 -14.68
N ARG A 271 -6.11 22.28 -14.54
CA ARG A 271 -4.88 21.50 -14.73
C ARG A 271 -4.72 20.42 -13.65
N SER A 272 -4.98 20.77 -12.40
CA SER A 272 -4.95 19.87 -11.25
C SER A 272 -6.00 18.78 -11.37
N GLN A 273 -7.24 19.11 -11.77
CA GLN A 273 -8.29 18.12 -12.02
C GLN A 273 -7.96 17.18 -13.19
N ALA A 274 -7.31 17.68 -14.25
CA ALA A 274 -6.83 16.84 -15.33
C ALA A 274 -5.74 15.86 -14.87
N LEU A 275 -4.83 16.29 -13.99
CA LEU A 275 -3.84 15.41 -13.37
C LEU A 275 -4.49 14.39 -12.43
N ALA A 276 -5.47 14.80 -11.62
CA ALA A 276 -6.22 13.90 -10.74
C ALA A 276 -6.97 12.81 -11.53
N PHE A 277 -7.57 13.15 -12.68
CA PHE A 277 -8.16 12.16 -13.58
C PHE A 277 -7.11 11.15 -14.09
N LEU A 278 -5.91 11.62 -14.45
CA LEU A 278 -4.82 10.72 -14.90
C LEU A 278 -4.31 9.82 -13.76
N MET A 279 -4.30 10.31 -12.51
CA MET A 279 -4.01 9.49 -11.34
C MET A 279 -5.05 8.37 -11.16
N GLN A 280 -6.34 8.72 -11.24
CA GLN A 280 -7.41 7.71 -11.16
C GLN A 280 -7.34 6.70 -12.32
N CYS A 281 -6.90 7.10 -13.52
CA CYS A 281 -6.63 6.16 -14.60
C CYS A 281 -5.52 5.17 -14.24
N ALA A 282 -4.45 5.63 -13.56
CA ALA A 282 -3.37 4.76 -13.10
C ALA A 282 -3.83 3.79 -11.99
N ARG A 283 -4.82 4.16 -11.16
CA ARG A 283 -5.39 3.29 -10.11
C ARG A 283 -6.39 2.28 -10.66
N HIS A 284 -7.43 2.75 -11.36
CA HIS A 284 -8.59 1.93 -11.71
C HIS A 284 -8.53 1.34 -13.12
N ARG A 285 -7.64 1.86 -13.98
CA ARG A 285 -7.51 1.50 -15.40
C ARG A 285 -6.06 1.24 -15.79
N LYS A 286 -5.26 0.68 -14.86
CA LYS A 286 -3.82 0.46 -15.05
C LYS A 286 -3.53 -0.42 -16.24
N MET A 287 -4.30 -1.50 -16.44
CA MET A 287 -4.09 -2.45 -17.54
C MET A 287 -4.40 -1.78 -18.87
N LYS A 288 -5.49 -1.01 -18.94
CA LYS A 288 -5.81 -0.21 -20.13
C LYS A 288 -4.73 0.81 -20.46
N LEU A 289 -4.22 1.51 -19.45
CA LEU A 289 -3.16 2.51 -19.60
C LEU A 289 -1.84 1.86 -20.05
N GLN A 290 -1.46 0.74 -19.43
CA GLN A 290 -0.30 -0.08 -19.77
C GLN A 290 -0.35 -0.63 -21.20
N GLY A 291 -1.51 -1.15 -21.63
CA GLY A 291 -1.72 -1.72 -22.96
C GLY A 291 -1.83 -0.64 -24.06
N THR A 292 -2.07 0.61 -23.70
CA THR A 292 -2.16 1.71 -24.65
C THR A 292 -0.77 2.19 -25.06
N LYS A 293 -0.39 1.87 -26.30
CA LYS A 293 0.93 2.19 -26.86
C LYS A 293 1.37 3.65 -26.61
N ASP A 294 2.55 3.79 -26.03
CA ASP A 294 3.29 5.03 -25.72
C ASP A 294 2.57 5.97 -24.73
N LEU A 295 1.49 5.55 -24.07
CA LEU A 295 0.72 6.43 -23.19
C LEU A 295 1.41 6.70 -21.86
N GLY A 296 1.91 5.66 -21.17
CA GLY A 296 2.67 5.80 -19.92
C GLY A 296 3.85 6.76 -20.08
N GLU A 297 4.70 6.51 -21.09
CA GLU A 297 5.86 7.37 -21.40
C GLU A 297 5.45 8.83 -21.65
N ARG A 298 4.37 9.07 -22.41
CA ARG A 298 3.89 10.43 -22.69
C ARG A 298 3.45 11.15 -21.42
N ILE A 299 2.72 10.47 -20.54
CA ILE A 299 2.26 11.05 -19.27
C ILE A 299 3.48 11.35 -18.40
N THR A 300 4.41 10.41 -18.24
CA THR A 300 5.66 10.61 -17.49
C THR A 300 6.43 11.85 -17.96
N MET A 301 6.67 11.97 -19.26
CA MET A 301 7.42 13.10 -19.82
C MET A 301 6.71 14.44 -19.63
N ALA A 302 5.38 14.46 -19.74
CA ALA A 302 4.59 15.65 -19.49
C ALA A 302 4.57 16.03 -18.00
N SER A 303 4.44 15.06 -17.09
CA SER A 303 4.51 15.29 -15.65
C SER A 303 5.88 15.85 -15.24
N MET A 304 6.98 15.31 -15.79
CA MET A 304 8.32 15.89 -15.58
C MET A 304 8.41 17.35 -16.06
N GLN A 305 7.74 17.68 -17.17
CA GLN A 305 7.72 19.05 -17.68
C GLN A 305 6.89 19.98 -16.79
N ILE A 306 5.72 19.55 -16.32
CA ILE A 306 4.87 20.32 -15.39
C ILE A 306 5.57 20.52 -14.05
N ALA A 307 6.33 19.52 -13.56
CA ALA A 307 7.11 19.63 -12.33
C ALA A 307 8.17 20.74 -12.38
N THR A 308 8.56 21.24 -13.57
CA THR A 308 9.43 22.42 -13.69
C THR A 308 8.75 23.72 -13.25
N GLU A 309 7.44 23.72 -13.05
CA GLU A 309 6.68 24.91 -12.66
C GLU A 309 6.70 25.17 -11.16
N LEU A 310 7.19 24.22 -10.35
CA LEU A 310 7.25 24.30 -8.88
C LEU A 310 7.80 25.65 -8.38
N GLU A 311 7.06 26.30 -7.48
CA GLU A 311 7.38 27.63 -6.95
C GLU A 311 8.04 27.58 -5.56
N GLU A 312 8.51 28.73 -5.05
CA GLU A 312 9.23 28.84 -3.76
C GLU A 312 8.33 28.80 -2.52
N ASP A 313 7.10 29.28 -2.70
CA ASP A 313 6.10 29.42 -1.65
C ASP A 313 5.05 28.31 -1.71
N ASP A 314 5.26 27.32 -2.57
CA ASP A 314 4.58 26.02 -2.47
C ASP A 314 5.07 25.39 -1.15
N ASP A 315 4.43 25.71 -0.03
CA ASP A 315 4.67 25.05 1.27
C ASP A 315 4.23 23.59 1.17
N GLU A 316 4.96 22.62 1.75
CA GLU A 316 4.64 21.19 1.66
C GLU A 316 3.18 20.86 2.06
N ASP A 317 2.52 21.75 2.82
CA ASP A 317 1.12 21.64 3.25
C ASP A 317 0.06 22.15 2.24
N ASP A 318 0.44 22.78 1.12
CA ASP A 318 -0.49 23.23 0.06
C ASP A 318 -0.52 22.23 -1.12
N ASP A 319 -1.28 21.14 -0.95
CA ASP A 319 -1.35 19.99 -1.87
C ASP A 319 -1.90 20.29 -3.28
N SER A 320 -2.34 21.51 -3.60
CA SER A 320 -3.20 21.75 -4.77
C SER A 320 -2.51 22.28 -6.03
N SER A 321 -1.17 22.36 -6.09
CA SER A 321 -0.48 22.89 -7.28
C SER A 321 -0.35 21.84 -8.41
N PRO A 322 -0.47 22.23 -9.70
CA PRO A 322 -0.25 21.30 -10.81
C PRO A 322 1.13 20.63 -10.81
N ALA A 323 2.16 21.31 -10.32
CA ALA A 323 3.51 20.76 -10.20
C ALA A 323 3.59 19.63 -9.18
N ARG A 324 2.94 19.79 -8.01
CA ARG A 324 2.81 18.73 -6.99
C ARG A 324 1.99 17.55 -7.48
N ASN A 325 0.84 17.82 -8.08
CA ASN A 325 0.02 16.77 -8.68
C ASN A 325 0.78 16.01 -9.77
N ALA A 326 1.63 16.68 -10.55
CA ALA A 326 2.46 15.99 -11.53
C ALA A 326 3.51 15.07 -10.88
N LEU A 327 4.11 15.47 -9.75
CA LEU A 327 5.04 14.64 -8.99
C LEU A 327 4.32 13.43 -8.33
N GLY A 328 3.15 13.63 -7.74
CA GLY A 328 2.33 12.54 -7.20
C GLY A 328 1.86 11.57 -8.28
N LEU A 329 1.53 12.07 -9.47
CA LEU A 329 1.21 11.22 -10.62
C LEU A 329 2.41 10.38 -11.06
N LEU A 330 3.64 10.91 -10.96
CA LEU A 330 4.85 10.13 -11.27
C LEU A 330 5.08 8.97 -10.30
N SER A 331 4.89 9.19 -8.99
CA SER A 331 4.97 8.12 -7.97
C SER A 331 3.95 7.02 -8.28
N LEU A 332 2.69 7.41 -8.45
CA LEU A 332 1.61 6.47 -8.72
C LEU A 332 1.81 5.69 -10.04
N LEU A 333 2.32 6.34 -11.09
CA LEU A 333 2.66 5.67 -12.34
C LEU A 333 3.79 4.66 -12.15
N ALA A 334 4.80 4.96 -11.33
CA ALA A 334 5.90 4.06 -11.04
C ALA A 334 5.41 2.79 -10.30
N GLU A 335 4.51 2.94 -9.33
CA GLU A 335 3.89 1.81 -8.61
C GLU A 335 2.94 0.97 -9.49
N SER A 336 2.26 1.62 -10.43
CA SER A 336 1.17 1.02 -11.21
C SER A 336 1.62 0.43 -12.54
N LEU A 337 2.75 0.88 -13.10
CA LEU A 337 3.21 0.49 -14.43
C LEU A 337 4.61 -0.13 -14.42
N PRO A 338 4.97 -0.91 -15.45
CA PRO A 338 6.32 -1.44 -15.60
C PRO A 338 7.39 -0.34 -15.72
N PRO A 339 8.61 -0.55 -15.17
CA PRO A 339 9.69 0.44 -15.21
C PRO A 339 9.99 0.97 -16.62
N ARG A 340 9.83 0.14 -17.66
CA ARG A 340 10.03 0.54 -19.06
C ARG A 340 9.13 1.69 -19.54
N GLN A 341 7.98 1.92 -18.91
CA GLN A 341 7.03 2.96 -19.31
C GLN A 341 7.22 4.27 -18.54
N VAL A 342 7.90 4.23 -17.39
CA VAL A 342 7.99 5.37 -16.46
C VAL A 342 9.45 5.67 -16.14
N ILE A 343 10.12 4.76 -15.45
CA ILE A 343 11.48 4.99 -14.93
C ILE A 343 12.52 5.04 -16.05
N VAL A 344 12.44 4.16 -17.06
CA VAL A 344 13.37 4.18 -18.20
C VAL A 344 13.29 5.51 -18.96
N PRO A 345 12.11 5.99 -19.41
CA PRO A 345 11.98 7.32 -20.00
C PRO A 345 12.48 8.46 -19.12
N LEU A 346 12.21 8.39 -17.80
CA LEU A 346 12.67 9.37 -16.83
C LEU A 346 14.20 9.41 -16.76
N LEU A 347 14.86 8.25 -16.63
CA LEU A 347 16.32 8.15 -16.58
C LEU A 347 16.98 8.58 -17.89
N ASP A 348 16.36 8.29 -19.03
CA ASP A 348 16.80 8.78 -20.35
C ASP A 348 16.73 10.32 -20.45
N ALA A 349 15.71 10.94 -19.83
CA ALA A 349 15.53 12.39 -19.80
C ALA A 349 16.39 13.08 -18.73
N PHE A 350 16.72 12.40 -17.64
CA PHE A 350 17.36 12.95 -16.45
C PHE A 350 18.69 13.69 -16.73
N PRO A 351 19.62 13.20 -17.59
CA PRO A 351 20.83 13.94 -17.97
C PRO A 351 20.55 15.29 -18.63
N LYS A 352 19.45 15.41 -19.39
CA LYS A 352 19.08 16.66 -20.06
C LYS A 352 18.47 17.66 -19.07
N PHE A 353 17.64 17.19 -18.15
CA PHE A 353 17.04 18.01 -17.09
C PHE A 353 18.12 18.56 -16.15
N SER A 354 18.96 17.67 -15.62
CA SER A 354 20.04 18.00 -14.67
C SER A 354 21.15 18.89 -15.24
N SER A 355 21.30 18.98 -16.57
CA SER A 355 22.28 19.85 -17.22
C SER A 355 21.70 21.16 -17.77
N SER A 356 20.40 21.40 -17.57
CA SER A 356 19.74 22.64 -18.00
C SER A 356 20.32 23.87 -17.32
N ALA A 357 20.39 24.98 -18.06
CA ALA A 357 20.77 26.28 -17.51
C ALA A 357 19.70 26.81 -16.52
N ASP A 358 18.44 26.40 -16.71
CA ASP A 358 17.33 26.77 -15.83
C ASP A 358 17.32 25.86 -14.58
N PRO A 359 17.47 26.40 -13.37
CA PRO A 359 17.44 25.62 -12.14
C PRO A 359 16.13 24.85 -11.91
N LYS A 360 15.02 25.32 -12.47
CA LYS A 360 13.72 24.64 -12.35
C LYS A 360 13.73 23.24 -12.97
N TYR A 361 14.41 23.08 -14.12
CA TYR A 361 14.57 21.77 -14.74
C TYR A 361 15.50 20.86 -13.94
N ARG A 362 16.54 21.41 -13.31
CA ARG A 362 17.46 20.62 -12.48
C ARG A 362 16.75 20.11 -11.22
N GLN A 363 15.91 20.94 -10.60
CA GLN A 363 15.05 20.58 -9.47
C GLN A 363 14.04 19.50 -9.85
N ALA A 364 13.24 19.75 -10.89
CA ALA A 364 12.22 18.81 -11.34
C ALA A 364 12.78 17.42 -11.67
N GLY A 365 13.97 17.36 -12.30
CA GLY A 365 14.61 16.09 -12.64
C GLY A 365 14.92 15.22 -11.43
N ILE A 366 15.49 15.78 -10.35
CA ILE A 366 15.87 15.01 -9.16
C ILE A 366 14.67 14.70 -8.26
N LEU A 367 13.70 15.60 -8.17
CA LEU A 367 12.44 15.33 -7.47
C LEU A 367 11.64 14.24 -8.18
N ALA A 368 11.51 14.28 -9.51
CA ALA A 368 10.84 13.23 -10.27
C ALA A 368 11.49 11.86 -10.05
N LEU A 369 12.82 11.79 -10.05
CA LEU A 369 13.55 10.55 -9.75
C LEU A 369 13.26 10.06 -8.32
N GLY A 370 13.32 10.97 -7.34
CA GLY A 370 13.02 10.66 -5.95
C GLY A 370 11.57 10.21 -5.72
N MET A 371 10.59 10.70 -6.49
CA MET A 371 9.19 10.25 -6.39
C MET A 371 8.96 8.89 -7.05
N CYS A 372 9.78 8.46 -8.01
CA CYS A 372 9.56 7.20 -8.73
C CYS A 372 10.26 5.99 -8.10
N VAL A 373 11.13 6.19 -7.11
CA VAL A 373 11.95 5.10 -6.55
C VAL A 373 11.11 4.07 -5.80
N GLU A 374 10.17 4.52 -4.96
CA GLU A 374 9.25 3.66 -4.19
C GLU A 374 8.45 2.70 -5.08
N GLY A 375 8.11 3.11 -6.29
CA GLY A 375 7.34 2.28 -7.22
C GLY A 375 8.13 1.14 -7.89
N ALA A 376 9.46 1.25 -7.96
CA ALA A 376 10.32 0.18 -8.49
C ALA A 376 11.76 0.24 -7.94
N PRO A 377 11.94 0.00 -6.63
CA PRO A 377 13.23 0.14 -5.98
C PRO A 377 14.26 -0.83 -6.55
N ASP A 378 13.89 -2.08 -6.83
CA ASP A 378 14.82 -3.09 -7.35
C ASP A 378 15.40 -2.64 -8.70
N PHE A 379 14.56 -2.17 -9.61
CA PHE A 379 15.00 -1.66 -10.90
C PHE A 379 15.89 -0.43 -10.74
N VAL A 380 15.51 0.56 -9.92
CA VAL A 380 16.30 1.78 -9.71
C VAL A 380 17.67 1.46 -9.09
N GLY A 381 17.73 0.55 -8.12
CA GLY A 381 18.96 0.04 -7.51
C GLY A 381 19.96 -0.50 -8.54
N THR A 382 19.47 -1.21 -9.57
CA THR A 382 20.34 -1.70 -10.66
C THR A 382 20.90 -0.59 -11.56
N GLN A 383 20.31 0.60 -11.55
CA GLN A 383 20.68 1.72 -12.41
C GLN A 383 21.52 2.80 -11.71
N LEU A 384 21.84 2.65 -10.42
CA LEU A 384 22.54 3.68 -9.63
C LEU A 384 23.80 4.24 -10.31
N ASP A 385 24.65 3.38 -10.87
CA ASP A 385 25.89 3.78 -11.56
C ASP A 385 25.65 4.75 -12.73
N SER A 386 24.47 4.72 -13.34
CA SER A 386 24.11 5.56 -14.48
C SER A 386 23.79 7.01 -14.08
N PHE A 387 23.27 7.25 -12.87
CA PHE A 387 22.73 8.54 -12.47
C PHE A 387 23.34 9.13 -11.18
N LEU A 388 23.93 8.34 -10.28
CA LEU A 388 24.54 8.87 -9.05
C LEU A 388 25.61 9.95 -9.28
N PRO A 389 26.47 9.88 -10.32
CA PRO A 389 27.40 10.97 -10.62
C PRO A 389 26.71 12.31 -10.90
N ILE A 390 25.48 12.28 -11.44
CA ILE A 390 24.66 13.47 -11.66
C ILE A 390 24.13 13.99 -10.32
N VAL A 391 23.62 13.10 -9.45
CA VAL A 391 23.12 13.45 -8.11
C VAL A 391 24.20 14.14 -7.28
N PHE A 392 25.43 13.62 -7.26
CA PHE A 392 26.56 14.26 -6.56
C PHE A 392 26.81 15.68 -7.06
N LYS A 393 26.72 15.90 -8.38
CA LYS A 393 26.87 17.24 -8.95
C LYS A 393 25.73 18.18 -8.55
N LEU A 394 24.49 17.68 -8.41
CA LEU A 394 23.35 18.48 -7.98
C LEU A 394 23.43 18.87 -6.49
N LEU A 395 24.02 18.04 -5.64
CA LEU A 395 24.34 18.39 -4.25
C LEU A 395 25.36 19.53 -4.13
N GLU A 396 26.15 19.77 -5.19
CA GLU A 396 27.13 20.86 -5.29
C GLU A 396 26.62 22.04 -6.16
N ASP A 397 25.34 22.05 -6.56
CA ASP A 397 24.81 23.04 -7.49
C ASP A 397 24.96 24.48 -6.93
N PRO A 398 25.27 25.49 -7.77
CA PRO A 398 25.36 26.88 -7.31
C PRO A 398 24.04 27.40 -6.71
N GLU A 399 22.89 26.94 -7.21
CA GLU A 399 21.57 27.39 -6.76
C GLU A 399 21.10 26.61 -5.52
N MET A 400 20.80 27.32 -4.44
CA MET A 400 20.43 26.71 -3.16
C MET A 400 19.17 25.82 -3.26
N LYS A 401 18.18 26.24 -4.05
CA LYS A 401 16.98 25.41 -4.29
C LYS A 401 17.28 24.09 -5.01
N VAL A 402 18.27 24.07 -5.90
CA VAL A 402 18.67 22.82 -6.57
C VAL A 402 19.35 21.89 -5.57
N ARG A 403 20.19 22.44 -4.68
CA ARG A 403 20.77 21.65 -3.59
C ARG A 403 19.71 21.13 -2.63
N HIS A 404 18.70 21.94 -2.28
CA HIS A 404 17.55 21.49 -1.48
C HIS A 404 16.83 20.31 -2.15
N ALA A 405 16.41 20.47 -3.41
CA ALA A 405 15.77 19.40 -4.17
C ALA A 405 16.66 18.14 -4.30
N ALA A 406 17.98 18.30 -4.40
CA ALA A 406 18.92 17.20 -4.43
C ALA A 406 19.01 16.47 -3.08
N LEU A 407 18.97 17.19 -1.96
CA LEU A 407 18.91 16.60 -0.62
C LEU A 407 17.60 15.83 -0.43
N THR A 408 16.47 16.42 -0.79
CA THR A 408 15.15 15.75 -0.76
C THR A 408 15.13 14.50 -1.65
N GLY A 409 15.66 14.59 -2.87
CA GLY A 409 15.75 13.43 -3.77
C GLY A 409 16.68 12.33 -3.24
N VAL A 410 17.77 12.70 -2.55
CA VAL A 410 18.64 11.71 -1.88
C VAL A 410 17.93 11.05 -0.71
N ALA A 411 17.18 11.81 0.11
CA ALA A 411 16.39 11.25 1.20
C ALA A 411 15.43 10.18 0.67
N ARG A 412 14.65 10.53 -0.37
CA ARG A 412 13.72 9.59 -1.01
C ARG A 412 14.40 8.38 -1.63
N LEU A 413 15.52 8.56 -2.32
CA LEU A 413 16.30 7.43 -2.83
C LEU A 413 16.81 6.54 -1.69
N ALA A 414 17.14 7.11 -0.53
CA ALA A 414 17.66 6.38 0.61
C ALA A 414 16.59 5.64 1.39
N ASP A 415 15.34 6.12 1.42
CA ASP A 415 14.22 5.43 2.07
C ASP A 415 14.08 3.98 1.55
N ASP A 416 14.24 3.77 0.23
CA ASP A 416 14.14 2.43 -0.38
C ASP A 416 15.48 1.78 -0.74
N LEU A 417 16.56 2.56 -0.94
CA LEU A 417 17.84 2.06 -1.47
C LEU A 417 19.03 2.30 -0.54
N ALA A 418 18.82 2.45 0.76
CA ALA A 418 19.91 2.68 1.72
C ALA A 418 21.06 1.66 1.57
N GLU A 419 20.72 0.37 1.42
CA GLU A 419 21.70 -0.72 1.27
C GLU A 419 22.56 -0.62 0.01
N ASP A 420 22.01 -0.06 -1.07
CA ASP A 420 22.73 0.16 -2.31
C ASP A 420 23.50 1.48 -2.30
N LEU A 421 22.90 2.56 -1.78
CA LEU A 421 23.51 3.88 -1.69
C LEU A 421 24.71 3.91 -0.75
N GLN A 422 24.70 3.12 0.34
CA GLN A 422 25.84 3.03 1.24
C GLN A 422 27.11 2.59 0.52
N LYS A 423 27.06 1.87 -0.61
CA LYS A 423 28.26 1.52 -1.42
C LYS A 423 29.02 2.75 -1.90
N THR A 424 28.38 3.93 -1.88
CA THR A 424 28.96 5.23 -2.23
C THR A 424 29.12 6.19 -1.04
N HIS A 425 29.07 5.66 0.21
CA HIS A 425 29.13 6.42 1.46
C HIS A 425 30.31 7.41 1.52
N GLU A 426 31.46 7.07 0.93
CA GLU A 426 32.66 7.92 0.91
C GLU A 426 32.46 9.26 0.19
N HIS A 427 31.48 9.35 -0.71
CA HIS A 427 31.13 10.58 -1.43
C HIS A 427 29.84 11.19 -0.85
N LEU A 428 28.83 10.37 -0.59
CA LEU A 428 27.51 10.83 -0.19
C LEU A 428 27.52 11.47 1.20
N VAL A 429 28.05 10.81 2.22
CA VAL A 429 28.06 11.33 3.60
C VAL A 429 28.79 12.69 3.70
N PRO A 430 29.99 12.86 3.12
CA PRO A 430 30.64 14.18 3.10
C PRO A 430 29.86 15.27 2.35
N ALA A 431 29.16 14.94 1.27
CA ALA A 431 28.36 15.91 0.52
C ALA A 431 27.14 16.42 1.31
N LEU A 432 26.46 15.52 2.04
CA LEU A 432 25.36 15.86 2.94
C LEU A 432 25.85 16.74 4.09
N LEU A 433 26.96 16.34 4.75
CA LEU A 433 27.58 17.12 5.81
C LEU A 433 28.06 18.50 5.35
N THR A 434 28.55 18.63 4.12
CA THR A 434 28.99 19.91 3.56
C THR A 434 27.83 20.89 3.41
N ASN A 435 26.67 20.42 2.93
CA ASN A 435 25.47 21.25 2.82
C ASN A 435 24.95 21.66 4.21
N LEU A 436 24.94 20.72 5.16
CA LEU A 436 24.54 21.00 6.54
C LEU A 436 25.47 22.03 7.21
N ASP A 437 26.79 21.83 7.15
CA ASP A 437 27.80 22.71 7.74
C ASP A 437 27.70 24.13 7.14
N ALA A 438 27.46 24.24 5.82
CA ALA A 438 27.26 25.52 5.16
C ALA A 438 26.02 26.25 5.70
N ALA A 439 24.87 25.57 5.76
CA ALA A 439 23.64 26.15 6.30
C ALA A 439 23.77 26.56 7.77
N MET A 440 24.39 25.72 8.61
CA MET A 440 24.67 26.03 10.02
C MET A 440 25.53 27.28 10.18
N HIS A 441 26.54 27.44 9.32
CA HIS A 441 27.38 28.64 9.33
C HIS A 441 26.61 29.89 8.87
N HIS A 442 25.72 29.77 7.89
CA HIS A 442 24.85 30.88 7.45
C HIS A 442 23.89 31.34 8.56
N ALA A 443 23.22 30.39 9.23
CA ALA A 443 22.34 30.66 10.37
C ALA A 443 23.07 31.31 11.55
N ALA A 444 24.26 30.80 11.90
CA ALA A 444 25.11 31.38 12.96
C ALA A 444 25.53 32.84 12.67
N GLY A 445 25.54 33.25 11.40
CA GLY A 445 25.75 34.63 10.96
C GLY A 445 24.55 35.57 11.18
N GLY A 446 23.44 35.07 11.73
CA GLY A 446 22.19 35.80 11.96
C GLY A 446 21.21 35.75 10.77
N ASN A 447 21.43 34.87 9.79
CA ASN A 447 20.55 34.70 8.64
C ASN A 447 19.79 33.36 8.71
N ASN A 448 18.59 33.40 9.31
CA ASN A 448 17.67 32.25 9.38
C ASN A 448 16.53 32.44 8.36
N ASP A 449 16.88 32.66 7.10
CA ASP A 449 15.88 32.68 6.03
C ASP A 449 15.34 31.27 5.76
N LYS A 450 14.14 31.18 5.17
CA LYS A 450 13.45 29.92 4.85
C LYS A 450 14.37 28.93 4.13
N GLN A 451 15.09 29.39 3.11
CA GLN A 451 16.01 28.56 2.32
C GLN A 451 17.14 27.94 3.17
N THR A 452 17.71 28.69 4.12
CA THR A 452 18.75 28.16 5.03
C THR A 452 18.17 27.09 5.96
N LEU A 453 16.96 27.30 6.49
CA LEU A 453 16.27 26.32 7.33
C LEU A 453 15.91 25.05 6.53
N ASP A 454 15.44 25.21 5.30
CA ASP A 454 15.09 24.09 4.42
C ASP A 454 16.30 23.22 4.09
N ILE A 455 17.48 23.81 3.81
CA ILE A 455 18.70 23.03 3.63
C ILE A 455 19.08 22.25 4.90
N MET A 456 18.90 22.83 6.09
CA MET A 456 19.17 22.10 7.34
C MET A 456 18.23 20.90 7.50
N LYS A 457 16.92 21.12 7.34
CA LYS A 457 15.89 20.07 7.43
C LYS A 457 16.15 18.97 6.40
N ALA A 458 16.32 19.33 5.13
CA ALA A 458 16.56 18.36 4.05
C ALA A 458 17.90 17.62 4.21
N SER A 459 18.94 18.26 4.75
CA SER A 459 20.21 17.57 5.06
C SER A 459 20.03 16.58 6.22
N CYS A 460 19.24 16.93 7.24
CA CYS A 460 18.92 16.01 8.32
C CYS A 460 18.09 14.84 7.81
N ALA A 461 17.04 15.08 7.02
CA ALA A 461 16.22 14.03 6.41
C ALA A 461 17.05 13.09 5.51
N ALA A 462 17.94 13.63 4.67
CA ALA A 462 18.81 12.80 3.83
C ALA A 462 19.81 11.97 4.65
N LEU A 463 20.28 12.49 5.79
CA LEU A 463 21.12 11.72 6.72
C LEU A 463 20.30 10.66 7.45
N ASP A 464 19.10 11.01 7.88
CA ASP A 464 18.12 10.14 8.54
C ASP A 464 17.89 8.88 7.70
N SER A 465 17.29 9.04 6.52
CA SER A 465 17.00 7.97 5.55
C SER A 465 18.24 7.16 5.17
N LEU A 466 19.37 7.82 4.91
CA LEU A 466 20.61 7.12 4.53
C LEU A 466 21.18 6.27 5.65
N THR A 467 21.06 6.72 6.90
CA THR A 467 21.61 5.99 8.04
C THR A 467 20.71 4.88 8.54
N ASP A 468 19.39 4.99 8.37
CA ASP A 468 18.41 4.01 8.83
C ASP A 468 18.68 2.60 8.25
N GLY A 469 19.13 2.50 7.00
CA GLY A 469 19.53 1.22 6.37
C GLY A 469 21.05 1.02 6.17
N MET A 470 21.90 1.79 6.84
CA MET A 470 23.36 1.68 6.69
C MET A 470 23.96 0.61 7.61
N ASP A 471 24.87 -0.20 7.08
CA ASP A 471 25.62 -1.18 7.86
C ASP A 471 26.42 -0.50 9.00
N GLY A 472 26.28 -1.04 10.21
CA GLY A 472 26.93 -0.50 11.42
C GLY A 472 28.46 -0.42 11.33
N ASP A 473 29.12 -1.33 10.61
CA ASP A 473 30.57 -1.31 10.37
C ASP A 473 31.00 -0.16 9.45
N ILE A 474 30.11 0.31 8.59
CA ILE A 474 30.34 1.51 7.77
C ILE A 474 30.04 2.76 8.61
N LEU A 475 28.89 2.80 9.29
CA LEU A 475 28.39 3.95 10.04
C LEU A 475 29.33 4.38 11.18
N LYS A 476 30.00 3.44 11.85
CA LYS A 476 30.96 3.74 12.94
C LYS A 476 32.09 4.69 12.52
N ASN A 477 32.43 4.75 11.23
CA ASN A 477 33.46 5.65 10.70
C ASN A 477 33.01 7.12 10.70
N TYR A 478 31.70 7.37 10.73
CA TYR A 478 31.09 8.69 10.64
C TYR A 478 30.38 9.14 11.94
N LEU A 479 30.11 8.20 12.84
CA LEU A 479 29.31 8.39 14.05
C LEU A 479 29.68 9.65 14.84
N GLN A 480 30.96 9.83 15.19
CA GLN A 480 31.41 11.01 15.93
C GLN A 480 31.10 12.33 15.20
N ALA A 481 31.30 12.37 13.88
CA ALA A 481 31.12 13.57 13.07
C ALA A 481 29.63 13.93 12.91
N LEU A 482 28.77 12.92 12.73
CA LEU A 482 27.33 13.07 12.61
C LEU A 482 26.72 13.54 13.93
N LEU A 483 26.98 12.81 15.02
CA LEU A 483 26.42 13.10 16.34
C LEU A 483 26.81 14.50 16.82
N GLN A 484 28.05 14.93 16.59
CA GLN A 484 28.49 16.28 16.97
C GLN A 484 27.62 17.38 16.35
N ARG A 485 27.21 17.24 15.09
CA ARG A 485 26.47 18.25 14.34
C ARG A 485 24.98 18.21 14.66
N LEU A 486 24.38 17.04 14.62
CA LEU A 486 22.94 16.87 14.89
C LEU A 486 22.60 17.27 16.33
N THR A 487 23.45 16.89 17.27
CA THR A 487 23.28 17.26 18.69
C THR A 487 23.45 18.77 18.94
N GLN A 488 24.13 19.50 18.04
CA GLN A 488 24.20 20.97 18.09
C GLN A 488 22.89 21.61 17.56
N LEU A 489 22.22 20.99 16.59
CA LEU A 489 20.96 21.50 16.03
C LEU A 489 19.79 21.40 17.03
N LEU A 490 19.88 20.52 18.03
CA LEU A 490 18.90 20.47 19.13
C LEU A 490 18.82 21.78 19.94
N ASP A 491 19.83 22.65 19.87
CA ASP A 491 19.85 23.96 20.51
C ASP A 491 19.34 25.10 19.58
N HIS A 492 18.91 24.80 18.35
CA HIS A 492 18.42 25.77 17.38
C HIS A 492 17.08 26.41 17.86
N PRO A 493 16.76 27.67 17.54
CA PRO A 493 15.49 28.28 17.95
C PRO A 493 14.25 27.66 17.27
N GLU A 494 14.36 27.28 15.99
CA GLU A 494 13.25 26.71 15.21
C GLU A 494 13.00 25.25 15.57
N LEU A 495 11.73 24.90 15.85
CA LEU A 495 11.32 23.57 16.33
C LEU A 495 11.49 22.49 15.26
N ASP A 496 11.15 22.77 14.00
CA ASP A 496 11.28 21.80 12.91
C ASP A 496 12.72 21.37 12.68
N VAL A 497 13.69 22.29 12.82
CA VAL A 497 15.11 21.97 12.72
C VAL A 497 15.53 21.02 13.86
N LYS A 498 14.97 21.18 15.06
CA LYS A 498 15.21 20.25 16.16
C LYS A 498 14.58 18.89 15.88
N ALA A 499 13.37 18.86 15.32
CA ALA A 499 12.66 17.64 15.00
C ALA A 499 13.45 16.83 13.96
N SER A 500 13.85 17.43 12.84
CA SER A 500 14.65 16.75 11.82
C SER A 500 15.99 16.25 12.38
N ALA A 501 16.63 17.01 13.27
CA ALA A 501 17.87 16.58 13.91
C ALA A 501 17.67 15.43 14.91
N ALA A 502 16.56 15.43 15.66
CA ALA A 502 16.19 14.36 16.57
C ALA A 502 15.93 13.05 15.81
N SER A 503 15.14 13.12 14.73
CA SER A 503 14.84 11.98 13.85
C SER A 503 16.12 11.29 13.36
N ALA A 504 17.03 12.06 12.74
CA ALA A 504 18.32 11.55 12.29
C ALA A 504 19.19 10.96 13.42
N LEU A 505 19.11 11.49 14.65
CA LEU A 505 19.80 10.88 15.81
C LEU A 505 19.18 9.54 16.20
N GLY A 506 17.86 9.38 16.05
CA GLY A 506 17.14 8.14 16.26
C GLY A 506 17.62 7.04 15.30
N SER A 507 17.64 7.31 14.00
CA SER A 507 18.07 6.35 12.97
C SER A 507 19.55 6.00 13.08
N ILE A 508 20.43 6.98 13.34
CA ILE A 508 21.84 6.71 13.64
C ILE A 508 21.97 5.77 14.85
N ALA A 509 21.17 5.97 15.90
CA ALA A 509 21.21 5.10 17.08
C ALA A 509 20.76 3.69 16.71
N GLY A 510 19.62 3.56 16.01
CA GLY A 510 19.07 2.28 15.55
C GLY A 510 20.11 1.45 14.78
N SER A 511 20.74 2.04 13.76
CA SER A 511 21.63 1.32 12.84
C SER A 511 23.07 1.13 13.34
N SER A 512 23.48 1.88 14.39
CA SER A 512 24.81 1.68 15.00
C SER A 512 24.80 0.75 16.22
N GLU A 513 23.62 0.39 16.74
CA GLU A 513 23.42 -0.57 17.83
C GLU A 513 24.42 -0.37 19.00
N GLU A 514 25.26 -1.37 19.29
CA GLU A 514 26.23 -1.34 20.39
C GLU A 514 27.28 -0.21 20.25
N GLU A 515 27.60 0.22 19.03
CA GLU A 515 28.56 1.32 18.78
C GLU A 515 28.00 2.69 19.23
N PHE A 516 26.67 2.80 19.43
CA PHE A 516 26.04 4.01 19.97
C PHE A 516 26.24 4.20 21.48
N LEU A 517 26.55 3.13 22.23
CA LEU A 517 26.65 3.14 23.70
C LEU A 517 27.50 4.27 24.29
N PRO A 518 28.67 4.65 23.73
CA PRO A 518 29.49 5.74 24.27
C PRO A 518 28.82 7.12 24.19
N TYR A 519 27.82 7.28 23.33
CA TYR A 519 27.16 8.56 23.02
C TYR A 519 25.74 8.67 23.58
N PHE A 520 25.12 7.52 23.91
CA PHE A 520 23.73 7.44 24.38
C PHE A 520 23.44 8.44 25.49
N LYS A 521 24.24 8.45 26.56
CA LYS A 521 23.97 9.27 27.74
C LYS A 521 23.91 10.77 27.42
N ASP A 522 24.89 11.28 26.68
CA ASP A 522 24.95 12.70 26.35
C ASP A 522 23.81 13.10 25.39
N THR A 523 23.39 12.17 24.52
CA THR A 523 22.32 12.38 23.54
C THR A 523 20.94 12.38 24.20
N ILE A 524 20.63 11.36 25.03
CA ILE A 524 19.33 11.27 25.71
C ILE A 524 19.13 12.41 26.72
N GLU A 525 20.19 12.85 27.42
CA GLU A 525 20.11 13.99 28.33
C GLU A 525 19.78 15.31 27.60
N LYS A 526 20.15 15.43 26.31
CA LYS A 526 19.81 16.58 25.48
C LYS A 526 18.40 16.52 24.88
N LEU A 527 17.88 15.33 24.61
CA LEU A 527 16.53 15.14 24.10
C LEU A 527 15.45 15.21 25.20
N ALA A 528 15.79 14.79 26.42
CA ALA A 528 14.86 14.70 27.54
C ALA A 528 13.99 15.95 27.80
N PRO A 529 14.47 17.21 27.66
CA PRO A 529 13.63 18.39 27.83
C PRO A 529 12.46 18.45 26.83
N TYR A 530 12.65 17.95 25.62
CA TYR A 530 11.67 17.98 24.53
C TYR A 530 10.65 16.84 24.61
N ALA A 531 10.89 15.81 25.43
CA ALA A 531 9.91 14.77 25.66
C ALA A 531 8.69 15.26 26.47
N ASN A 532 8.76 16.43 27.13
CA ASN A 532 7.73 16.91 28.06
C ASN A 532 7.10 18.26 27.66
N VAL A 533 7.41 18.79 26.48
CA VAL A 533 6.82 20.04 25.97
C VAL A 533 5.34 19.85 25.61
N LYS A 534 4.56 20.93 25.70
CA LYS A 534 3.09 20.90 25.54
C LYS A 534 2.42 22.26 25.35
N ASP A 535 3.18 23.31 25.06
CA ASP A 535 2.64 24.68 25.02
C ASP A 535 1.97 25.00 23.66
N SER A 536 2.30 24.28 22.59
CA SER A 536 1.68 24.43 21.25
C SER A 536 1.70 23.12 20.43
N ASN A 537 0.98 23.07 19.30
CA ASN A 537 0.99 21.91 18.40
C ASN A 537 2.38 21.65 17.80
N GLU A 538 3.11 22.71 17.42
CA GLU A 538 4.47 22.57 16.89
C GLU A 538 5.43 21.97 17.94
N GLU A 539 5.22 22.25 19.23
CA GLU A 539 5.96 21.58 20.30
C GLU A 539 5.55 20.11 20.44
N LEU A 540 4.27 19.77 20.24
CA LEU A 540 3.78 18.39 20.28
C LEU A 540 4.31 17.56 19.10
N ASP A 541 4.46 18.15 17.91
CA ASP A 541 5.13 17.54 16.76
C ASP A 541 6.61 17.23 17.05
N LEU A 542 7.31 18.18 17.66
CA LEU A 542 8.68 17.94 18.14
C LEU A 542 8.71 16.81 19.18
N ARG A 543 7.79 16.81 20.14
CA ARG A 543 7.68 15.76 21.15
C ARG A 543 7.44 14.39 20.53
N ALA A 544 6.57 14.29 19.52
CA ALA A 544 6.30 13.05 18.81
C ALA A 544 7.58 12.50 18.17
N THR A 545 8.30 13.34 17.42
CA THR A 545 9.58 12.97 16.79
C THR A 545 10.64 12.55 17.81
N VAL A 546 10.69 13.23 18.96
CA VAL A 546 11.61 12.89 20.06
C VAL A 546 11.24 11.56 20.71
N CYS A 547 9.95 11.25 20.85
CA CYS A 547 9.47 9.96 21.35
C CYS A 547 9.91 8.80 20.45
N ASP A 548 9.77 8.94 19.13
CA ASP A 548 10.23 7.93 18.16
C ASP A 548 11.74 7.73 18.27
N SER A 549 12.50 8.83 18.28
CA SER A 549 13.96 8.81 18.40
C SER A 549 14.42 8.12 19.68
N ILE A 550 13.72 8.34 20.81
CA ILE A 550 13.99 7.67 22.07
C ILE A 550 13.69 6.17 21.97
N GLY A 551 12.65 5.77 21.24
CA GLY A 551 12.34 4.38 20.92
C GLY A 551 13.51 3.68 20.22
N SER A 552 14.02 4.27 19.13
CA SER A 552 15.17 3.73 18.40
C SER A 552 16.43 3.66 19.27
N MET A 553 16.68 4.69 20.10
CA MET A 553 17.79 4.66 21.07
C MET A 553 17.63 3.56 22.11
N ALA A 554 16.40 3.30 22.58
CA ALA A 554 16.12 2.24 23.54
C ALA A 554 16.42 0.85 22.94
N ALA A 555 16.04 0.64 21.68
CA ALA A 555 16.34 -0.59 20.95
C ALA A 555 17.85 -0.79 20.80
N ALA A 556 18.58 0.24 20.39
CA ALA A 556 20.03 0.20 20.18
C ALA A 556 20.84 -0.14 21.44
N VAL A 557 20.49 0.43 22.59
CA VAL A 557 21.27 0.23 23.83
C VAL A 557 20.78 -0.96 24.68
N GLY A 558 19.60 -1.47 24.37
CA GLY A 558 18.99 -2.62 25.03
C GLY A 558 18.45 -2.36 26.45
N PRO A 559 17.77 -3.37 27.03
CA PRO A 559 16.90 -3.20 28.20
C PRO A 559 17.65 -2.76 29.46
N LYS A 560 18.92 -3.17 29.63
CA LYS A 560 19.71 -2.90 30.85
C LYS A 560 20.19 -1.46 30.92
N VAL A 561 20.60 -0.89 29.80
CA VAL A 561 21.13 0.48 29.75
C VAL A 561 19.98 1.48 29.81
N PHE A 562 18.84 1.14 29.19
CA PHE A 562 17.67 1.99 29.13
C PHE A 562 16.77 1.96 30.39
N GLU A 563 16.89 0.93 31.27
CA GLU A 563 16.06 0.75 32.48
C GLU A 563 15.82 2.02 33.32
N PRO A 564 16.83 2.88 33.58
CA PRO A 564 16.64 4.07 34.40
C PRO A 564 15.64 5.09 33.84
N TYR A 565 15.34 5.03 32.54
CA TYR A 565 14.50 6.00 31.83
C TYR A 565 13.07 5.49 31.59
N VAL A 566 12.85 4.17 31.56
CA VAL A 566 11.59 3.53 31.16
C VAL A 566 10.39 4.10 31.90
N ARG A 567 10.49 4.22 33.22
CA ARG A 567 9.35 4.63 34.05
C ARG A 567 8.86 6.04 33.69
N ASP A 568 9.79 6.96 33.50
CA ASP A 568 9.45 8.35 33.19
C ASP A 568 8.92 8.45 31.75
N ILE A 569 9.54 7.73 30.81
CA ILE A 569 9.09 7.67 29.41
C ILE A 569 7.68 7.06 29.27
N MET A 570 7.38 5.98 30.00
CA MET A 570 6.03 5.39 30.02
C MET A 570 5.00 6.37 30.57
N ALA A 571 5.32 7.11 31.63
CA ALA A 571 4.41 8.11 32.20
C ALA A 571 4.18 9.29 31.24
N THR A 572 5.24 9.75 30.56
CA THR A 572 5.17 10.85 29.59
C THR A 572 4.40 10.46 28.34
N SER A 573 4.55 9.23 27.84
CA SER A 573 3.76 8.73 26.69
C SER A 573 2.30 8.47 27.05
N GLU A 574 2.00 8.03 28.27
CA GLU A 574 0.61 7.94 28.76
C GLU A 574 -0.06 9.31 28.87
N GLU A 575 0.63 10.34 29.39
CA GLU A 575 0.12 11.72 29.40
C GLU A 575 -0.21 12.21 27.97
N ALA A 576 0.61 11.81 27.00
CA ALA A 576 0.53 12.27 25.63
C ALA A 576 -0.79 11.88 24.93
N LEU A 577 -1.39 10.74 25.32
CA LEU A 577 -2.70 10.31 24.80
C LEU A 577 -3.85 11.26 25.14
N HIS A 578 -3.66 12.17 26.09
CA HIS A 578 -4.65 13.11 26.58
C HIS A 578 -4.40 14.56 26.13
N LEU A 579 -3.45 14.78 25.21
CA LEU A 579 -3.10 16.10 24.70
C LEU A 579 -3.80 16.46 23.37
N ASP A 580 -4.72 15.61 22.89
CA ASP A 580 -5.54 15.84 21.69
C ASP A 580 -4.70 16.11 20.42
N HIS A 581 -3.61 15.35 20.27
CA HIS A 581 -2.67 15.48 19.16
C HIS A 581 -2.45 14.13 18.47
N PRO A 582 -3.04 13.89 17.28
CA PRO A 582 -3.07 12.57 16.63
C PRO A 582 -1.70 11.92 16.47
N ARG A 583 -0.75 12.62 15.86
CA ARG A 583 0.62 12.12 15.64
C ARG A 583 1.35 11.77 16.93
N LEU A 584 1.10 12.53 18.00
CA LEU A 584 1.77 12.28 19.29
C LEU A 584 1.19 11.05 19.99
N LYS A 585 -0.11 10.82 19.81
CA LYS A 585 -0.80 9.61 20.27
C LYS A 585 -0.25 8.36 19.56
N GLU A 586 -0.12 8.45 18.24
CA GLU A 586 0.43 7.40 17.37
C GLU A 586 1.85 6.99 17.80
N THR A 587 2.77 7.95 17.81
CA THR A 587 4.17 7.77 18.25
C THR A 587 4.29 7.24 19.68
N SER A 588 3.35 7.58 20.56
CA SER A 588 3.28 6.99 21.91
C SER A 588 2.92 5.50 21.89
N TYR A 589 2.00 5.07 21.03
CA TYR A 589 1.68 3.66 20.83
C TYR A 589 2.85 2.90 20.20
N ILE A 590 3.50 3.47 19.18
CA ILE A 590 4.69 2.89 18.54
C ILE A 590 5.83 2.71 19.56
N LEU A 591 6.07 3.71 20.41
CA LEU A 591 7.03 3.62 21.50
C LEU A 591 6.72 2.46 22.47
N TRP A 592 5.44 2.24 22.79
CA TRP A 592 5.04 1.11 23.63
C TRP A 592 5.26 -0.25 22.97
N SER A 593 5.02 -0.36 21.66
CA SER A 593 5.41 -1.54 20.88
C SER A 593 6.92 -1.80 21.00
N THR A 594 7.74 -0.78 20.75
CA THR A 594 9.21 -0.89 20.85
C THR A 594 9.67 -1.32 22.24
N LEU A 595 9.11 -0.74 23.30
CA LEU A 595 9.43 -1.16 24.67
C LEU A 595 8.95 -2.57 24.99
N ALA A 596 7.80 -3.02 24.45
CA ALA A 596 7.35 -4.39 24.60
C ALA A 596 8.27 -5.39 23.88
N LYS A 597 8.84 -5.03 22.73
CA LYS A 597 9.87 -5.82 22.02
C LYS A 597 11.15 -5.94 22.83
N ILE A 598 11.60 -4.85 23.47
CA ILE A 598 12.84 -4.78 24.25
C ILE A 598 12.73 -5.55 25.58
N TYR A 599 11.60 -5.41 26.28
CA TYR A 599 11.41 -5.97 27.63
C TYR A 599 10.66 -7.31 27.63
N GLU A 600 10.00 -7.69 26.54
CA GLU A 600 9.25 -8.95 26.41
C GLU A 600 8.32 -9.20 27.61
N GLU A 601 8.39 -10.37 28.26
CA GLU A 601 7.60 -10.66 29.46
C GLU A 601 7.85 -9.69 30.63
N GLU A 602 9.01 -9.03 30.70
CA GLU A 602 9.30 -8.03 31.74
C GLU A 602 8.50 -6.73 31.57
N PHE A 603 7.85 -6.52 30.42
CA PHE A 603 6.91 -5.40 30.19
C PHE A 603 5.60 -5.50 31.00
N THR A 604 5.37 -6.64 31.67
CA THR A 604 4.17 -6.92 32.50
C THR A 604 3.69 -5.76 33.38
N PRO A 605 4.55 -4.95 34.05
CA PRO A 605 4.09 -3.85 34.92
C PRO A 605 3.25 -2.77 34.21
N TYR A 606 3.43 -2.59 32.90
CA TYR A 606 2.74 -1.58 32.10
C TYR A 606 1.57 -2.15 31.28
N LEU A 607 1.51 -3.48 31.15
CA LEU A 607 0.66 -4.17 30.20
C LEU A 607 -0.85 -3.85 30.36
N ASP A 608 -1.36 -3.78 31.61
CA ASP A 608 -2.78 -3.48 31.85
C ASP A 608 -3.17 -2.07 31.37
N GLY A 609 -2.33 -1.06 31.66
CA GLY A 609 -2.58 0.32 31.22
C GLY A 609 -2.55 0.45 29.71
N VAL A 610 -1.54 -0.16 29.08
CA VAL A 610 -1.35 -0.13 27.62
C VAL A 610 -2.52 -0.82 26.90
N VAL A 611 -2.91 -2.03 27.32
CA VAL A 611 -4.04 -2.74 26.69
C VAL A 611 -5.34 -1.96 26.82
N ASN A 612 -5.61 -1.36 27.99
CA ASN A 612 -6.81 -0.55 28.18
C ASN A 612 -6.83 0.70 27.29
N ALA A 613 -5.68 1.35 27.10
CA ALA A 613 -5.56 2.51 26.21
C ALA A 613 -5.77 2.14 24.74
N LEU A 614 -5.19 1.04 24.27
CA LEU A 614 -5.36 0.55 22.90
C LEU A 614 -6.81 0.10 22.66
N ALA A 615 -7.42 -0.63 23.60
CA ALA A 615 -8.82 -1.02 23.49
C ALA A 615 -9.77 0.19 23.45
N ALA A 616 -9.46 1.26 24.18
CA ALA A 616 -10.21 2.51 24.10
C ALA A 616 -10.11 3.13 22.70
N SER A 617 -8.93 3.10 22.09
CA SER A 617 -8.72 3.58 20.71
C SER A 617 -9.59 2.82 19.70
N LEU A 618 -9.60 1.48 19.77
CA LEU A 618 -10.41 0.63 18.88
C LEU A 618 -11.93 0.87 19.01
N SER A 619 -12.37 1.32 20.19
CA SER A 619 -13.79 1.60 20.46
C SER A 619 -14.28 2.99 20.06
N GLN A 620 -13.42 3.83 19.47
CA GLN A 620 -13.81 5.16 18.99
C GLN A 620 -14.78 5.03 17.81
N GLU A 621 -15.87 5.81 17.85
CA GLU A 621 -16.79 5.97 16.73
C GLU A 621 -16.11 6.81 15.64
N GLU A 622 -16.19 6.32 14.40
CA GLU A 622 -15.75 7.05 13.21
C GLU A 622 -16.97 7.79 12.66
N ASP A 623 -17.38 8.87 13.34
CA ASP A 623 -18.46 9.69 12.81
C ASP A 623 -18.00 10.30 11.47
N ASN A 624 -18.74 10.02 10.39
CA ASN A 624 -18.64 10.69 9.09
C ASN A 624 -18.51 12.20 9.33
N LEU A 625 -17.35 12.78 8.98
CA LEU A 625 -16.96 14.19 8.73
C LEU A 625 -17.96 15.35 9.04
N GLU A 626 -18.87 15.27 10.00
CA GLU A 626 -19.58 16.40 10.56
C GLU A 626 -18.70 16.96 11.67
N VAL A 627 -17.80 17.85 11.30
CA VAL A 627 -17.00 18.63 12.24
C VAL A 627 -17.95 19.30 13.25
N GLU A 628 -18.09 18.73 14.46
CA GLU A 628 -18.73 19.42 15.59
C GLU A 628 -17.79 20.56 16.03
N LEU A 629 -17.86 21.67 15.31
CA LEU A 629 -17.12 22.88 15.64
C LEU A 629 -17.60 23.42 17.00
N GLY A 630 -16.74 23.25 18.02
CA GLY A 630 -16.94 23.82 19.35
C GLY A 630 -17.11 25.35 19.32
N GLN A 631 -17.60 25.92 20.42
CA GLN A 631 -18.00 27.33 20.60
C GLN A 631 -16.98 28.43 20.19
N HIS A 632 -15.74 28.08 19.83
CA HIS A 632 -14.72 29.01 19.36
C HIS A 632 -14.68 29.19 17.82
N ALA A 633 -15.52 28.50 17.05
CA ALA A 633 -15.48 28.51 15.59
C ALA A 633 -16.31 29.61 14.89
N GLN A 634 -16.86 30.59 15.61
CA GLN A 634 -17.53 31.73 14.95
C GLN A 634 -16.56 32.61 14.15
N ASP A 635 -15.27 32.58 14.48
CA ASP A 635 -14.24 33.39 13.82
C ASP A 635 -13.70 32.73 12.52
N LEU A 636 -14.07 31.47 12.24
CA LEU A 636 -13.62 30.68 11.07
C LEU A 636 -14.63 30.66 9.91
N LEU A 637 -15.81 31.29 10.07
CA LEU A 637 -16.83 31.38 9.02
C LEU A 637 -16.30 32.06 7.75
N GLY A 638 -16.33 31.34 6.64
CA GLY A 638 -15.82 31.77 5.34
C GLY A 638 -14.30 31.62 5.16
N GLN A 639 -13.61 30.96 6.11
CA GLN A 639 -12.19 30.61 6.00
C GLN A 639 -12.03 29.15 5.55
N GLU A 640 -11.00 28.88 4.76
CA GLU A 640 -10.54 27.52 4.45
C GLU A 640 -9.80 26.98 5.66
N VAL A 641 -10.20 25.82 6.13
CA VAL A 641 -9.55 25.09 7.22
C VAL A 641 -9.13 23.73 6.68
N ILE A 642 -7.87 23.37 6.91
CA ILE A 642 -7.34 22.09 6.48
C ILE A 642 -7.76 21.05 7.52
N VAL A 643 -8.52 20.05 7.08
CA VAL A 643 -8.87 18.87 7.89
C VAL A 643 -8.39 17.65 7.12
N ALA A 644 -7.50 16.86 7.72
CA ALA A 644 -6.91 15.67 7.10
C ALA A 644 -6.30 15.93 5.70
N GLY A 645 -5.55 17.04 5.55
CA GLY A 645 -4.89 17.40 4.29
C GLY A 645 -5.81 17.99 3.21
N LYS A 646 -7.14 18.05 3.42
CA LYS A 646 -8.07 18.69 2.48
C LYS A 646 -8.52 20.06 2.98
N LYS A 647 -8.53 21.06 2.07
CA LYS A 647 -9.07 22.39 2.32
C LYS A 647 -10.59 22.31 2.38
N ILE A 648 -11.15 22.39 3.59
CA ILE A 648 -12.60 22.46 3.80
C ILE A 648 -12.97 23.91 4.10
N LYS A 649 -13.85 24.49 3.29
CA LYS A 649 -14.34 25.85 3.51
C LYS A 649 -15.41 25.83 4.59
N VAL A 650 -15.16 26.51 5.71
CA VAL A 650 -16.11 26.56 6.82
C VAL A 650 -17.28 27.47 6.44
N ALA A 651 -18.36 26.87 5.95
CA ALA A 651 -19.59 27.58 5.65
C ALA A 651 -20.46 27.76 6.91
N ALA A 652 -21.31 28.80 6.90
CA ALA A 652 -22.38 28.89 7.89
C ALA A 652 -23.32 27.69 7.70
N ALA A 653 -24.01 27.24 8.76
CA ALA A 653 -25.07 26.24 8.68
C ALA A 653 -26.22 26.56 7.68
N THR A 654 -26.16 27.73 7.03
CA THR A 654 -27.09 28.19 5.98
C THR A 654 -26.50 28.20 4.56
N ASP A 655 -25.17 28.08 4.41
CA ASP A 655 -24.46 28.00 3.13
C ASP A 655 -23.88 26.59 2.94
N VAL A 656 -24.73 25.58 3.11
CA VAL A 656 -24.43 24.24 2.61
C VAL A 656 -24.26 24.37 1.10
N GLU A 657 -23.01 24.32 0.61
CA GLU A 657 -22.74 23.96 -0.77
C GLU A 657 -23.43 22.62 -0.98
N THR A 658 -24.51 22.61 -1.78
CA THR A 658 -25.42 21.47 -1.93
C THR A 658 -24.83 20.38 -2.83
N GLY A 659 -23.60 19.97 -2.54
CA GLY A 659 -22.90 18.88 -3.19
C GLY A 659 -22.02 18.19 -2.16
N ASP A 660 -22.64 17.49 -1.22
CA ASP A 660 -22.04 16.33 -0.56
C ASP A 660 -23.16 15.38 -0.14
N MET A 661 -22.81 14.09 -0.23
CA MET A 661 -23.69 12.91 -0.29
C MET A 661 -24.59 12.78 0.95
N GLU A 662 -25.85 12.40 0.74
CA GLU A 662 -26.76 12.04 1.84
C GLU A 662 -26.52 10.58 2.23
N ASP A 663 -26.35 10.34 3.54
CA ASP A 663 -26.53 9.05 4.21
C ASP A 663 -27.92 8.47 3.86
N ASP A 664 -27.95 7.39 3.10
CA ASP A 664 -29.11 6.49 2.99
C ASP A 664 -28.58 5.04 3.09
N ASP A 665 -28.78 4.44 4.28
CA ASP A 665 -28.35 3.11 4.77
C ASP A 665 -28.82 1.89 3.93
N GLU A 666 -29.08 1.99 2.62
CA GLU A 666 -29.54 0.84 1.82
C GLU A 666 -28.83 0.63 0.47
N ASN A 667 -27.80 1.40 0.09
CA ASN A 667 -26.89 1.10 -1.04
C ASN A 667 -25.45 1.59 -0.79
N GLU A 668 -24.87 1.24 0.36
CA GLU A 668 -23.49 1.61 0.75
C GLU A 668 -22.38 0.78 0.06
N ASP A 669 -22.72 -0.35 -0.58
CA ASP A 669 -21.68 -1.33 -0.94
C ASP A 669 -20.72 -0.94 -2.10
N ASP A 670 -21.02 0.08 -2.93
CA ASP A 670 -20.21 0.36 -4.14
C ASP A 670 -19.35 1.65 -4.08
N TRP A 671 -19.46 2.48 -3.02
CA TRP A 671 -18.78 3.79 -2.96
C TRP A 671 -17.93 4.05 -1.70
N ASP A 672 -17.74 3.03 -0.86
CA ASP A 672 -16.92 3.12 0.36
C ASP A 672 -15.45 3.53 0.09
N ASP A 673 -14.92 3.29 -1.12
CA ASP A 673 -13.58 3.70 -1.56
C ASP A 673 -13.37 5.22 -1.67
N LEU A 674 -14.44 6.03 -1.55
CA LEU A 674 -14.38 7.49 -1.61
C LEU A 674 -14.54 8.16 -0.24
N THR A 675 -14.68 7.39 0.85
CA THR A 675 -14.63 7.93 2.21
C THR A 675 -13.20 8.39 2.51
N ALA A 676 -13.05 9.63 2.98
CA ALA A 676 -11.73 10.13 3.37
C ALA A 676 -11.27 9.39 4.63
N VAL A 677 -10.05 8.81 4.58
CA VAL A 677 -9.44 8.14 5.73
C VAL A 677 -9.43 9.09 6.93
N THR A 678 -10.14 8.72 7.98
CA THR A 678 -10.26 9.55 9.18
C THR A 678 -9.00 9.45 10.04
N ALA A 679 -8.69 10.48 10.82
CA ALA A 679 -7.60 10.40 11.80
C ALA A 679 -7.82 9.28 12.82
N VAL A 680 -9.08 8.93 13.10
CA VAL A 680 -9.44 7.80 13.97
C VAL A 680 -9.12 6.46 13.30
N ALA A 681 -9.36 6.32 11.99
CA ALA A 681 -9.00 5.13 11.23
C ALA A 681 -7.47 4.91 11.22
N LEU A 682 -6.68 5.97 10.99
CA LEU A 682 -5.21 5.91 11.09
C LEU A 682 -4.76 5.53 12.52
N GLU A 683 -5.41 6.09 13.54
CA GLU A 683 -5.11 5.73 14.93
C GLU A 683 -5.42 4.25 15.21
N LYS A 684 -6.54 3.73 14.71
CA LYS A 684 -6.93 2.33 14.86
C LYS A 684 -5.95 1.40 14.17
N GLU A 685 -5.49 1.73 12.95
CA GLU A 685 -4.47 0.97 12.24
C GLU A 685 -3.24 0.74 13.13
N VAL A 686 -2.69 1.83 13.68
CA VAL A 686 -1.51 1.76 14.56
C VAL A 686 -1.81 1.04 15.86
N ALA A 687 -2.98 1.27 16.46
CA ALA A 687 -3.35 0.61 17.71
C ALA A 687 -3.46 -0.92 17.56
N VAL A 688 -4.02 -1.40 16.44
CA VAL A 688 -4.12 -2.84 16.13
C VAL A 688 -2.73 -3.44 15.90
N GLU A 689 -1.86 -2.77 15.13
CA GLU A 689 -0.49 -3.25 14.90
C GLU A 689 0.30 -3.36 16.22
N VAL A 690 0.19 -2.36 17.09
CA VAL A 690 0.82 -2.34 18.41
C VAL A 690 0.27 -3.45 19.32
N ILE A 691 -1.03 -3.77 19.23
CA ILE A 691 -1.59 -4.95 19.91
C ILE A 691 -0.91 -6.23 19.43
N GLY A 692 -0.73 -6.38 18.12
CA GLY A 692 -0.01 -7.49 17.50
C GLY A 692 1.41 -7.63 18.06
N ASP A 693 2.15 -6.52 18.18
CA ASP A 693 3.48 -6.51 18.78
C ASP A 693 3.47 -6.93 20.25
N ILE A 694 2.63 -6.31 21.06
CA ILE A 694 2.59 -6.57 22.49
C ILE A 694 2.19 -8.02 22.76
N LEU A 695 1.19 -8.57 22.06
CA LEU A 695 0.79 -9.97 22.26
C LEU A 695 1.91 -10.93 21.84
N THR A 696 2.63 -10.65 20.74
CA THR A 696 3.72 -11.50 20.24
C THR A 696 4.86 -11.58 21.26
N HIS A 697 5.26 -10.45 21.86
CA HIS A 697 6.44 -10.39 22.72
C HIS A 697 6.17 -10.64 24.21
N THR A 698 4.97 -10.32 24.71
CA THR A 698 4.61 -10.60 26.12
C THR A 698 4.02 -12.00 26.34
N ARG A 699 3.64 -12.69 25.25
CA ARG A 699 3.28 -14.11 25.20
C ARG A 699 2.31 -14.53 26.32
N GLY A 700 2.72 -15.41 27.22
CA GLY A 700 1.89 -15.94 28.30
C GLY A 700 1.33 -14.87 29.25
N ARG A 701 1.97 -13.69 29.31
CA ARG A 701 1.50 -12.56 30.12
C ARG A 701 0.30 -11.85 29.51
N TYR A 702 0.08 -11.98 28.20
CA TYR A 702 -1.05 -11.37 27.49
C TYR A 702 -2.36 -12.15 27.61
N MET A 703 -2.29 -13.44 27.96
CA MET A 703 -3.47 -14.32 28.01
C MET A 703 -4.70 -13.80 28.77
N PRO A 704 -4.58 -13.00 29.86
CA PRO A 704 -5.75 -12.41 30.52
C PRO A 704 -6.59 -11.46 29.65
N TYR A 705 -6.00 -10.88 28.60
CA TYR A 705 -6.64 -9.92 27.69
C TYR A 705 -7.06 -10.55 26.36
N PHE A 706 -6.41 -11.67 26.00
CA PHE A 706 -6.47 -12.30 24.67
C PHE A 706 -7.88 -12.43 24.08
N GLU A 707 -8.84 -13.03 24.80
CA GLU A 707 -10.19 -13.25 24.28
C GLU A 707 -10.89 -11.93 23.90
N LYS A 708 -10.80 -10.91 24.77
CA LYS A 708 -11.38 -9.59 24.51
C LYS A 708 -10.69 -8.86 23.36
N THR A 709 -9.38 -9.03 23.24
CA THR A 709 -8.61 -8.48 22.12
C THR A 709 -9.11 -9.06 20.79
N ILE A 710 -9.28 -10.39 20.71
CA ILE A 710 -9.84 -11.03 19.50
C ILE A 710 -11.27 -10.52 19.23
N GLU A 711 -12.13 -10.42 20.25
CA GLU A 711 -13.48 -9.85 20.10
C GLU A 711 -13.49 -8.41 19.57
N ALA A 712 -12.51 -7.59 19.94
CA ALA A 712 -12.39 -6.19 19.50
C ALA A 712 -11.78 -6.04 18.09
N VAL A 713 -10.86 -6.92 17.70
CA VAL A 713 -10.18 -6.86 16.39
C VAL A 713 -11.05 -7.46 15.28
N MET A 714 -11.86 -8.48 15.57
CA MET A 714 -12.65 -9.18 14.55
C MET A 714 -13.54 -8.29 13.67
N PRO A 715 -14.28 -7.29 14.19
CA PRO A 715 -15.09 -6.40 13.36
C PRO A 715 -14.28 -5.52 12.40
N LEU A 716 -12.99 -5.30 12.70
CA LEU A 716 -12.12 -4.42 11.90
C LEU A 716 -11.64 -5.07 10.59
N ILE A 717 -11.94 -6.36 10.37
CA ILE A 717 -11.64 -7.05 9.12
C ILE A 717 -12.52 -6.54 7.96
N GLU A 718 -13.71 -6.03 8.27
CA GLU A 718 -14.67 -5.48 7.29
C GLU A 718 -14.65 -3.94 7.30
N HIS A 719 -13.57 -3.33 7.80
CA HIS A 719 -13.43 -1.88 7.87
C HIS A 719 -13.29 -1.24 6.48
N SER A 720 -13.82 -0.04 6.23
CA SER A 720 -13.73 0.65 4.92
C SER A 720 -12.28 1.03 4.54
N TYR A 721 -11.51 1.53 5.50
CA TYR A 721 -10.07 1.81 5.33
C TYR A 721 -9.20 0.53 5.33
N GLU A 722 -8.41 0.37 4.26
CA GLU A 722 -7.55 -0.78 3.99
C GLU A 722 -6.46 -1.01 5.05
N GLY A 723 -5.88 0.06 5.61
CA GLY A 723 -4.84 -0.04 6.64
C GLY A 723 -5.32 -0.76 7.89
N VAL A 724 -6.55 -0.49 8.34
CA VAL A 724 -7.18 -1.17 9.48
C VAL A 724 -7.48 -2.64 9.17
N ARG A 725 -7.99 -2.96 7.97
CA ARG A 725 -8.22 -4.35 7.56
C ARG A 725 -6.90 -5.15 7.58
N LYS A 726 -5.84 -4.57 7.02
CA LYS A 726 -4.50 -5.17 6.94
C LYS A 726 -3.93 -5.52 8.31
N THR A 727 -3.87 -4.55 9.23
CA THR A 727 -3.28 -4.78 10.56
C THR A 727 -4.15 -5.70 11.42
N ALA A 728 -5.48 -5.66 11.24
CA ALA A 728 -6.41 -6.58 11.91
C ALA A 728 -6.17 -8.03 11.50
N ILE A 729 -6.11 -8.33 10.20
CA ILE A 729 -5.87 -9.71 9.74
C ILE A 729 -4.47 -10.20 10.14
N SER A 730 -3.45 -9.35 10.04
CA SER A 730 -2.08 -9.66 10.49
C SER A 730 -2.04 -9.99 11.99
N THR A 731 -2.70 -9.19 12.83
CA THR A 731 -2.77 -9.41 14.28
C THR A 731 -3.43 -10.74 14.63
N LEU A 732 -4.47 -11.16 13.91
CA LEU A 732 -5.11 -12.48 14.08
C LEU A 732 -4.14 -13.64 13.77
N TRP A 733 -3.35 -13.53 12.69
CA TRP A 733 -2.33 -14.53 12.36
C TRP A 733 -1.21 -14.58 13.39
N ARG A 734 -0.72 -13.41 13.85
CA ARG A 734 0.28 -13.30 14.93
C ARG A 734 -0.23 -13.92 16.22
N ALA A 735 -1.51 -13.74 16.55
CA ALA A 735 -2.14 -14.35 17.71
C ALA A 735 -2.17 -15.89 17.62
N TYR A 736 -2.48 -16.45 16.44
CA TYR A 736 -2.42 -17.89 16.20
C TYR A 736 -1.00 -18.44 16.35
N ALA A 737 -0.03 -17.80 15.70
CA ALA A 737 1.38 -18.22 15.76
C ALA A 737 1.94 -18.14 17.19
N CYS A 738 1.59 -17.09 17.94
CA CYS A 738 2.00 -16.93 19.34
C CYS A 738 1.46 -18.08 20.21
N LEU A 739 0.16 -18.38 20.09
CA LEU A 739 -0.47 -19.46 20.85
C LEU A 739 0.10 -20.84 20.46
N PHE A 740 0.43 -21.04 19.17
CA PHE A 740 1.05 -22.27 18.69
C PHE A 740 2.44 -22.46 19.27
N SER A 741 3.27 -21.41 19.21
CA SER A 741 4.61 -21.40 19.79
C SER A 741 4.57 -21.70 21.31
N MET A 742 3.60 -21.13 22.03
CA MET A 742 3.42 -21.43 23.46
C MET A 742 3.04 -22.91 23.70
N MET A 743 2.22 -23.51 22.84
CA MET A 743 1.91 -24.94 22.91
C MET A 743 3.17 -25.79 22.63
N GLU A 744 3.98 -25.42 21.63
CA GLU A 744 5.23 -26.12 21.32
C GLU A 744 6.19 -26.07 22.51
N ASP A 745 6.37 -24.91 23.16
CA ASP A 745 7.21 -24.76 24.35
C ASP A 745 6.74 -25.63 25.52
N GLN A 746 5.42 -25.71 25.72
CA GLN A 746 4.83 -26.51 26.81
C GLN A 746 4.91 -28.01 26.56
N THR A 747 4.78 -28.44 25.31
CA THR A 747 4.74 -29.86 24.93
C THR A 747 6.10 -30.40 24.49
N ASN A 748 7.05 -29.51 24.17
CA ASN A 748 8.34 -29.81 23.56
C ASN A 748 8.21 -30.73 22.32
N THR A 749 7.15 -30.53 21.53
CA THR A 749 6.80 -31.34 20.36
C THR A 749 6.69 -30.46 19.14
N LYS A 750 7.63 -30.61 18.20
CA LYS A 750 7.61 -29.89 16.91
C LYS A 750 6.59 -30.49 15.96
N TRP A 751 5.99 -29.65 15.12
CA TRP A 751 5.16 -30.12 14.00
C TRP A 751 5.98 -31.00 13.03
N THR A 752 5.28 -31.81 12.24
CA THR A 752 5.90 -32.59 11.16
C THR A 752 5.05 -32.46 9.90
N PRO A 753 5.64 -32.56 8.69
CA PRO A 753 4.89 -32.38 7.46
C PRO A 753 3.77 -33.42 7.24
N GLY A 754 2.70 -32.98 6.58
CA GLY A 754 1.63 -33.82 6.02
C GLY A 754 0.33 -33.86 6.83
N LEU A 755 -0.73 -34.33 6.15
CA LEU A 755 -2.06 -34.59 6.70
C LEU A 755 -2.40 -36.09 6.63
N PRO A 756 -3.15 -36.68 7.59
CA PRO A 756 -3.63 -36.06 8.83
C PRO A 756 -2.48 -35.71 9.79
N LEU A 757 -2.73 -34.73 10.67
CA LEU A 757 -1.71 -34.18 11.56
C LEU A 757 -1.13 -35.24 12.51
N ASN A 758 0.21 -35.34 12.53
CA ASN A 758 0.92 -36.17 13.52
C ASN A 758 0.97 -35.52 14.90
N VAL A 759 0.93 -34.18 14.96
CA VAL A 759 0.89 -33.39 16.19
C VAL A 759 -0.43 -32.64 16.22
N GLN A 760 -1.23 -32.93 17.24
CA GLN A 760 -2.57 -32.37 17.36
C GLN A 760 -2.53 -31.01 18.07
N PRO A 761 -3.11 -29.95 17.49
CA PRO A 761 -3.23 -28.67 18.17
C PRO A 761 -4.15 -28.77 19.39
N SER A 762 -4.01 -27.84 20.34
CA SER A 762 -4.93 -27.70 21.47
C SER A 762 -6.34 -27.31 20.99
N ALA A 763 -7.36 -27.50 21.84
CA ALA A 763 -8.73 -27.13 21.50
C ALA A 763 -8.87 -25.61 21.27
N GLU A 764 -8.12 -24.82 22.03
CA GLU A 764 -8.03 -23.37 21.90
C GLU A 764 -7.42 -22.97 20.56
N LEU A 765 -6.35 -23.65 20.11
CA LEU A 765 -5.74 -23.41 18.79
C LEU A 765 -6.67 -23.81 17.65
N VAL A 766 -7.42 -24.92 17.79
CA VAL A 766 -8.41 -25.30 16.78
C VAL A 766 -9.48 -24.22 16.64
N LYS A 767 -10.01 -23.71 17.77
CA LYS A 767 -11.03 -22.64 17.76
C LYS A 767 -10.47 -21.34 17.18
N LEU A 768 -9.26 -20.94 17.58
CA LEU A 768 -8.63 -19.74 17.04
C LEU A 768 -8.35 -19.89 15.55
N GLY A 769 -7.86 -21.06 15.10
CA GLY A 769 -7.65 -21.34 13.69
C GLY A 769 -8.92 -21.25 12.86
N GLU A 770 -10.08 -21.66 13.38
CA GLU A 770 -11.38 -21.48 12.71
C GLU A 770 -11.71 -20.00 12.53
N ILE A 771 -11.48 -19.17 13.54
CA ILE A 771 -11.66 -17.71 13.48
C ILE A 771 -10.72 -17.09 12.45
N VAL A 772 -9.42 -17.35 12.54
CA VAL A 772 -8.40 -16.77 11.64
C VAL A 772 -8.66 -17.15 10.19
N THR A 773 -8.93 -18.43 9.92
CA THR A 773 -9.18 -18.90 8.54
C THR A 773 -10.49 -18.37 7.98
N SER A 774 -11.55 -18.25 8.80
CA SER A 774 -12.81 -17.67 8.34
C SER A 774 -12.66 -16.19 7.99
N ALA A 775 -12.00 -15.40 8.85
CA ALA A 775 -11.72 -13.98 8.60
C ALA A 775 -10.77 -13.78 7.39
N THR A 776 -9.78 -14.65 7.24
CA THR A 776 -8.89 -14.59 6.07
C THR A 776 -9.68 -14.85 4.79
N LEU A 777 -10.53 -15.88 4.76
CA LEU A 777 -11.25 -16.26 3.55
C LEU A 777 -12.41 -15.32 3.20
N SER A 778 -12.95 -14.55 4.15
CA SER A 778 -13.95 -13.52 3.85
C SER A 778 -13.34 -12.29 3.16
N LEU A 779 -12.02 -12.10 3.28
CA LEU A 779 -11.31 -10.96 2.69
C LEU A 779 -10.52 -11.38 1.44
N TRP A 780 -9.77 -12.48 1.51
CA TRP A 780 -8.71 -12.80 0.56
C TRP A 780 -9.19 -13.11 -0.87
N ASP A 781 -10.40 -13.66 -1.07
CA ASP A 781 -10.90 -14.06 -2.40
C ASP A 781 -11.29 -12.84 -3.28
N ASP A 782 -11.80 -11.78 -2.63
CA ASP A 782 -12.44 -10.64 -3.29
C ASP A 782 -11.72 -9.29 -3.02
N GLU A 783 -10.55 -9.30 -2.36
CA GLU A 783 -9.81 -8.07 -2.04
C GLU A 783 -9.14 -7.43 -3.28
N TYR A 784 -9.28 -6.11 -3.39
CA TYR A 784 -8.73 -5.30 -4.48
C TYR A 784 -7.39 -4.65 -4.12
N ASP A 785 -7.12 -4.42 -2.83
CA ASP A 785 -5.86 -3.85 -2.40
C ASP A 785 -4.70 -4.87 -2.47
N ARG A 786 -3.67 -4.52 -3.23
CA ARG A 786 -2.47 -5.36 -3.43
C ARG A 786 -1.68 -5.54 -2.14
N GLY A 787 -1.69 -4.54 -1.25
CA GLY A 787 -0.95 -4.55 0.01
C GLY A 787 -1.53 -5.55 0.99
N ILE A 788 -2.86 -5.60 1.11
CA ILE A 788 -3.58 -6.59 1.94
C ILE A 788 -3.33 -8.01 1.43
N VAL A 789 -3.51 -8.27 0.12
CA VAL A 789 -3.29 -9.61 -0.46
C VAL A 789 -1.85 -10.08 -0.25
N THR A 790 -0.88 -9.17 -0.43
CA THR A 790 0.54 -9.43 -0.16
C THR A 790 0.78 -9.81 1.30
N ASP A 791 0.17 -9.09 2.25
CA ASP A 791 0.33 -9.34 3.67
C ASP A 791 -0.32 -10.67 4.10
N ILE A 792 -1.51 -10.99 3.57
CA ILE A 792 -2.16 -12.29 3.79
C ILE A 792 -1.27 -13.43 3.29
N ASN A 793 -0.72 -13.32 2.07
CA ASN A 793 0.19 -14.34 1.52
C ASN A 793 1.38 -14.59 2.48
N ARG A 794 2.02 -13.51 2.95
CA ARG A 794 3.16 -13.56 3.89
C ARG A 794 2.78 -14.16 5.24
N ASN A 795 1.63 -13.79 5.79
CA ASN A 795 1.13 -14.28 7.07
C ASN A 795 0.82 -15.77 7.03
N VAL A 796 0.16 -16.25 5.98
CA VAL A 796 -0.10 -17.68 5.77
C VAL A 796 1.21 -18.43 5.58
N ALA A 797 2.11 -17.92 4.72
CA ALA A 797 3.41 -18.55 4.43
C ALA A 797 4.26 -18.69 5.69
N SER A 798 4.42 -17.59 6.44
CA SER A 798 5.13 -17.55 7.72
C SER A 798 4.52 -18.49 8.75
N THR A 799 3.19 -18.55 8.82
CA THR A 799 2.50 -19.47 9.73
C THR A 799 2.70 -20.92 9.35
N LEU A 800 2.75 -21.28 8.06
CA LEU A 800 3.08 -22.64 7.63
C LEU A 800 4.52 -23.02 7.97
N LYS A 801 5.46 -22.08 7.83
CA LYS A 801 6.87 -22.26 8.21
C LYS A 801 7.04 -22.47 9.72
N LEU A 802 6.33 -21.68 10.53
CA LEU A 802 6.43 -21.71 12.00
C LEU A 802 5.59 -22.81 12.64
N CYS A 803 4.35 -23.00 12.18
CA CYS A 803 3.34 -23.83 12.83
C CYS A 803 3.02 -25.14 12.06
N GLY A 804 3.58 -25.33 10.86
CA GLY A 804 3.35 -26.50 10.04
C GLY A 804 1.92 -26.62 9.50
N PRO A 805 1.46 -27.84 9.16
CA PRO A 805 0.18 -28.04 8.47
C PRO A 805 -1.06 -27.88 9.36
N ALA A 806 -0.91 -27.50 10.63
CA ALA A 806 -2.03 -27.48 11.59
C ALA A 806 -3.18 -26.56 11.15
N ILE A 807 -2.87 -25.38 10.61
CA ILE A 807 -3.88 -24.44 10.13
C ILE A 807 -4.62 -24.95 8.88
N LEU A 808 -3.94 -25.75 8.05
CA LEU A 808 -4.51 -26.35 6.83
C LEU A 808 -5.56 -27.42 7.14
N ALA A 809 -5.60 -27.93 8.37
CA ALA A 809 -6.61 -28.90 8.80
C ALA A 809 -7.98 -28.26 9.08
N GLN A 810 -8.08 -26.92 9.05
CA GLN A 810 -9.36 -26.21 9.16
C GLN A 810 -10.25 -26.49 7.94
N PRO A 811 -11.58 -26.51 8.11
CA PRO A 811 -12.50 -26.83 7.02
C PRO A 811 -12.30 -25.94 5.79
N ASN A 812 -12.16 -26.55 4.62
CA ASN A 812 -12.01 -25.90 3.30
C ASN A 812 -10.78 -24.97 3.12
N PHE A 813 -9.98 -24.71 4.16
CA PHE A 813 -8.91 -23.73 4.09
C PHE A 813 -7.85 -24.11 3.05
N LEU A 814 -7.36 -25.36 3.06
CA LEU A 814 -6.39 -25.83 2.06
C LEU A 814 -6.89 -25.69 0.62
N GLU A 815 -8.13 -26.08 0.32
CA GLU A 815 -8.66 -25.99 -1.05
C GLU A 815 -8.82 -24.53 -1.48
N LYS A 816 -9.36 -23.67 -0.62
CA LYS A 816 -9.49 -22.24 -0.92
C LYS A 816 -8.14 -21.54 -1.08
N THR A 817 -7.17 -21.84 -0.21
CA THR A 817 -5.79 -21.37 -0.35
C THR A 817 -5.22 -21.77 -1.71
N LYS A 818 -5.46 -22.99 -2.17
CA LYS A 818 -4.98 -23.42 -3.49
C LYS A 818 -5.62 -22.62 -4.62
N ASP A 819 -6.94 -22.47 -4.58
CA ASP A 819 -7.71 -21.76 -5.61
C ASP A 819 -7.25 -20.29 -5.71
N ILE A 820 -7.13 -19.59 -4.58
CA ILE A 820 -6.70 -18.18 -4.52
C ILE A 820 -5.25 -18.01 -5.01
N ILE A 821 -4.33 -18.87 -4.56
CA ILE A 821 -2.95 -18.82 -5.07
C ILE A 821 -2.93 -19.06 -6.57
N PHE A 822 -3.74 -19.99 -7.07
CA PHE A 822 -3.83 -20.28 -8.50
C PHE A 822 -4.33 -19.07 -9.30
N THR A 823 -5.32 -18.32 -8.81
CA THR A 823 -5.76 -17.08 -9.47
C THR A 823 -4.65 -16.03 -9.47
N ILE A 824 -3.93 -15.85 -8.36
CA ILE A 824 -2.80 -14.90 -8.27
C ILE A 824 -1.67 -15.23 -9.26
N VAL A 825 -1.18 -16.47 -9.27
CA VAL A 825 -0.07 -16.88 -10.17
C VAL A 825 -0.52 -16.98 -11.63
N SER A 826 -1.83 -17.02 -11.87
CA SER A 826 -2.43 -16.93 -13.20
C SER A 826 -2.79 -15.50 -13.60
N ARG A 827 -2.54 -14.49 -12.74
CA ARG A 827 -2.83 -13.07 -12.96
C ARG A 827 -4.32 -12.79 -13.13
N GLN A 828 -5.16 -13.45 -12.31
CA GLN A 828 -6.63 -13.42 -12.36
C GLN A 828 -7.26 -12.99 -11.04
N HIS A 829 -6.45 -12.69 -10.01
CA HIS A 829 -6.97 -12.20 -8.74
C HIS A 829 -7.58 -10.80 -8.93
N PRO A 830 -8.66 -10.42 -8.21
CA PRO A 830 -9.25 -9.07 -8.29
C PRO A 830 -8.24 -7.92 -8.14
N CYS A 831 -7.33 -7.99 -7.16
CA CYS A 831 -6.24 -7.01 -6.99
C CYS A 831 -5.27 -6.86 -8.19
N GLN A 832 -5.33 -7.75 -9.18
CA GLN A 832 -4.51 -7.73 -10.40
C GLN A 832 -5.30 -7.24 -11.64
N GLN A 833 -6.62 -7.06 -11.54
CA GLN A 833 -7.48 -6.61 -12.64
C GLN A 833 -7.77 -5.11 -12.58
N ASP A 834 -8.24 -4.54 -13.70
CA ASP A 834 -8.86 -3.22 -13.69
C ASP A 834 -10.23 -3.31 -13.00
N LEU A 835 -10.62 -2.26 -12.27
CA LEU A 835 -11.90 -2.22 -11.54
C LEU A 835 -13.08 -2.47 -12.49
N GLY A 836 -13.87 -3.52 -12.24
CA GLY A 836 -15.00 -3.91 -13.09
C GLY A 836 -14.64 -4.72 -14.35
N ASP A 837 -13.38 -5.13 -14.54
CA ASP A 837 -12.92 -5.98 -15.67
C ASP A 837 -12.50 -7.40 -15.22
N PHE A 838 -13.24 -8.01 -14.29
CA PHE A 838 -12.83 -9.25 -13.60
C PHE A 838 -12.87 -10.52 -14.48
N ASP A 839 -13.56 -10.47 -15.61
CA ASP A 839 -13.73 -11.61 -16.53
C ASP A 839 -12.78 -11.58 -17.75
N SER A 840 -12.00 -10.51 -17.92
CA SER A 840 -11.09 -10.36 -19.05
C SER A 840 -9.73 -10.99 -18.73
N PRO A 841 -9.27 -12.01 -19.49
CA PRO A 841 -7.96 -12.58 -19.27
C PRO A 841 -6.90 -11.53 -19.61
N GLY A 842 -6.18 -11.06 -18.58
CA GLY A 842 -5.08 -10.11 -18.74
C GLY A 842 -4.06 -10.54 -19.81
N GLU A 843 -3.37 -9.56 -20.41
CA GLU A 843 -2.37 -9.84 -21.45
C GLU A 843 -1.25 -10.75 -20.90
N GLU A 844 -1.29 -12.02 -21.31
CA GLU A 844 -0.47 -13.10 -20.76
C GLU A 844 1.05 -12.89 -20.83
N ASP A 845 1.54 -11.96 -21.67
CA ASP A 845 2.96 -11.65 -21.90
C ASP A 845 3.33 -10.20 -21.49
N ALA A 846 2.43 -9.50 -20.80
CA ALA A 846 2.68 -8.15 -20.33
C ALA A 846 3.65 -8.17 -19.13
N GLU A 847 4.61 -7.25 -19.14
CA GLU A 847 5.54 -7.02 -18.02
C GLU A 847 4.75 -6.46 -16.83
N SER A 848 5.05 -6.85 -15.60
CA SER A 848 4.42 -6.28 -14.40
C SER A 848 5.13 -5.00 -13.93
N SER A 849 4.45 -4.17 -13.15
CA SER A 849 5.15 -3.32 -12.18
C SER A 849 5.79 -4.18 -11.08
N GLU A 850 6.73 -3.63 -10.32
CA GLU A 850 7.32 -4.37 -9.20
C GLU A 850 6.29 -4.67 -8.11
N TYR A 851 5.36 -3.75 -7.86
CA TYR A 851 4.31 -3.98 -6.88
C TYR A 851 3.34 -5.12 -7.30
N ASP A 852 2.98 -5.20 -8.59
CA ASP A 852 2.19 -6.33 -9.11
C ASP A 852 2.96 -7.65 -9.06
N TRP A 853 4.29 -7.58 -9.23
CA TRP A 853 5.15 -8.76 -9.06
C TRP A 853 5.22 -9.21 -7.61
N LEU A 854 5.26 -8.30 -6.64
CA LEU A 854 5.33 -8.62 -5.21
C LEU A 854 4.16 -9.50 -4.73
N VAL A 855 2.94 -9.25 -5.24
CA VAL A 855 1.77 -10.10 -4.97
C VAL A 855 2.00 -11.54 -5.47
N ILE A 856 2.59 -11.68 -6.67
CA ILE A 856 2.90 -12.99 -7.26
C ILE A 856 4.04 -13.65 -6.47
N ASP A 857 5.10 -12.92 -6.16
CA ASP A 857 6.28 -13.43 -5.45
C ASP A 857 5.92 -14.00 -4.08
N THR A 858 5.10 -13.28 -3.30
CA THR A 858 4.60 -13.76 -2.01
C THR A 858 3.66 -14.97 -2.13
N ALA A 859 2.86 -15.05 -3.20
CA ALA A 859 2.06 -16.25 -3.49
C ALA A 859 2.95 -17.45 -3.89
N LEU A 860 4.05 -17.21 -4.62
CA LEU A 860 5.03 -18.24 -4.95
C LEU A 860 5.78 -18.73 -3.69
N GLU A 861 6.14 -17.83 -2.77
CA GLU A 861 6.68 -18.20 -1.46
C GLU A 861 5.67 -19.06 -0.66
N LEU A 862 4.38 -18.73 -0.73
CA LEU A 862 3.33 -19.54 -0.11
C LEU A 862 3.21 -20.93 -0.75
N ILE A 863 3.40 -21.08 -2.07
CA ILE A 863 3.52 -22.40 -2.73
C ILE A 863 4.67 -23.22 -2.13
N SER A 864 5.84 -22.59 -1.93
CA SER A 864 6.99 -23.26 -1.31
C SER A 864 6.69 -23.68 0.14
N ASN A 865 6.07 -22.82 0.94
CA ASN A 865 5.72 -23.13 2.32
C ASN A 865 4.56 -24.16 2.45
N LEU A 866 3.66 -24.24 1.46
CA LEU A 866 2.73 -25.37 1.34
C LEU A 866 3.48 -26.68 1.08
N ALA A 867 4.50 -26.67 0.23
CA ALA A 867 5.35 -27.83 -0.01
C ALA A 867 6.08 -28.26 1.28
N LEU A 868 6.61 -27.29 2.04
CA LEU A 868 7.24 -27.52 3.35
C LEU A 868 6.27 -28.17 4.35
N ALA A 869 5.06 -27.62 4.48
CA ALA A 869 4.06 -28.08 5.45
C ALA A 869 3.45 -29.45 5.08
N LEU A 870 3.32 -29.77 3.79
CA LEU A 870 2.69 -31.02 3.32
C LEU A 870 3.71 -32.11 2.94
N GLY A 871 4.97 -31.74 2.72
CA GLY A 871 6.04 -32.64 2.31
C GLY A 871 5.69 -33.42 1.04
N PRO A 872 5.90 -34.74 0.99
CA PRO A 872 5.62 -35.55 -0.21
C PRO A 872 4.17 -35.49 -0.73
N GLN A 873 3.19 -35.14 0.11
CA GLN A 873 1.78 -35.05 -0.28
C GLN A 873 1.53 -33.86 -1.22
N PHE A 874 2.37 -32.83 -1.16
CA PHE A 874 2.27 -31.68 -2.05
C PHE A 874 2.41 -32.04 -3.53
N GLY A 875 2.98 -33.21 -3.86
CA GLY A 875 3.09 -33.67 -5.24
C GLY A 875 1.75 -33.76 -5.99
N GLU A 876 0.63 -33.96 -5.29
CA GLU A 876 -0.71 -33.92 -5.91
C GLU A 876 -1.14 -32.49 -6.27
N ILE A 877 -0.79 -31.52 -5.42
CA ILE A 877 -1.11 -30.09 -5.59
C ILE A 877 -0.16 -29.42 -6.60
N PHE A 878 1.13 -29.78 -6.59
CA PHE A 878 2.14 -29.21 -7.49
C PHE A 878 1.77 -29.36 -8.97
N ALA A 879 0.98 -30.38 -9.34
CA ALA A 879 0.48 -30.55 -10.70
C ALA A 879 -0.36 -29.36 -11.20
N GLU A 880 -1.06 -28.65 -10.30
CA GLU A 880 -1.85 -27.46 -10.62
C GLU A 880 -0.94 -26.26 -10.90
N TYR A 881 0.15 -26.12 -10.16
CA TYR A 881 1.10 -24.99 -10.26
C TYR A 881 2.24 -25.19 -11.28
N GLU A 882 2.45 -26.42 -11.76
CA GLU A 882 3.56 -26.73 -12.68
C GLU A 882 3.54 -25.83 -13.93
N LYS A 883 2.35 -25.60 -14.50
CA LYS A 883 2.20 -24.78 -15.71
C LYS A 883 2.52 -23.30 -15.44
N PRO A 884 1.91 -22.61 -14.44
CA PRO A 884 2.30 -21.26 -14.05
C PRO A 884 3.81 -21.11 -13.76
N LEU A 885 4.39 -21.98 -12.92
CA LEU A 885 5.80 -21.93 -12.56
C LEU A 885 6.73 -22.03 -13.78
N LYS A 886 6.40 -22.91 -14.74
CA LYS A 886 7.16 -23.03 -15.98
C LYS A 886 7.03 -21.83 -16.90
N LYS A 887 5.91 -21.11 -16.84
CA LYS A 887 5.69 -19.86 -17.59
C LYS A 887 6.64 -18.79 -17.06
N PHE A 888 6.67 -18.55 -15.75
CA PHE A 888 7.61 -17.61 -15.13
C PHE A 888 9.08 -18.01 -15.35
N ALA A 889 9.44 -19.28 -15.21
CA ALA A 889 10.78 -19.80 -15.54
C ALA A 889 11.18 -19.62 -17.03
N SER A 890 10.20 -19.32 -17.89
CA SER A 890 10.39 -19.05 -19.32
C SER A 890 10.24 -17.57 -19.69
N SER A 891 9.97 -16.69 -18.73
CA SER A 891 9.74 -15.26 -18.93
C SER A 891 10.95 -14.55 -19.56
N ASN A 892 10.68 -13.40 -20.21
CA ASN A 892 11.71 -12.49 -20.66
C ASN A 892 12.32 -11.67 -19.50
N THR A 893 11.59 -11.55 -18.40
CA THR A 893 11.98 -10.81 -17.19
C THR A 893 12.88 -11.68 -16.30
N ASN A 894 14.01 -11.15 -15.83
CA ASN A 894 15.03 -11.92 -15.11
C ASN A 894 14.57 -12.36 -13.71
N PHE A 895 14.02 -11.46 -12.91
CA PHE A 895 13.55 -11.79 -11.55
C PHE A 895 12.46 -12.86 -11.59
N GLU A 896 11.51 -12.79 -12.54
CA GLU A 896 10.49 -13.83 -12.70
C GLU A 896 11.09 -15.21 -12.99
N ARG A 897 12.14 -15.26 -13.81
CA ARG A 897 12.85 -16.52 -14.07
C ARG A 897 13.60 -17.00 -12.83
N SER A 898 14.26 -16.10 -12.11
CA SER A 898 15.06 -16.42 -10.93
C SER A 898 14.19 -17.01 -9.82
N THR A 899 13.13 -16.29 -9.43
CA THR A 899 12.16 -16.72 -8.41
C THR A 899 11.54 -18.05 -8.79
N ALA A 900 10.99 -18.19 -10.00
CA ALA A 900 10.30 -19.41 -10.39
C ALA A 900 11.21 -20.65 -10.36
N ILE A 901 12.48 -20.51 -10.73
CA ILE A 901 13.44 -21.61 -10.65
C ILE A 901 13.80 -21.93 -9.19
N GLY A 902 13.94 -20.92 -8.33
CA GLY A 902 14.11 -21.10 -6.89
C GLY A 902 12.96 -21.87 -6.26
N ILE A 903 11.72 -21.44 -6.51
CA ILE A 903 10.50 -22.06 -5.98
C ILE A 903 10.31 -23.49 -6.49
N ILE A 904 10.62 -23.77 -7.76
CA ILE A 904 10.65 -25.14 -8.29
C ILE A 904 11.66 -26.00 -7.51
N ALA A 905 12.84 -25.45 -7.19
CA ALA A 905 13.88 -26.16 -6.46
C ALA A 905 13.47 -26.44 -5.01
N GLU A 906 12.94 -25.45 -4.30
CA GLU A 906 12.46 -25.59 -2.92
C GLU A 906 11.32 -26.61 -2.82
N CYS A 907 10.32 -26.50 -3.70
CA CYS A 907 9.23 -27.47 -3.79
C CYS A 907 9.77 -28.89 -4.03
N ALA A 908 10.75 -29.05 -4.93
CA ALA A 908 11.38 -30.35 -5.18
C ALA A 908 12.12 -30.90 -3.95
N GLY A 909 12.76 -30.04 -3.17
CA GLY A 909 13.40 -30.39 -1.89
C GLY A 909 12.38 -30.86 -0.86
N HIS A 910 11.33 -30.07 -0.61
CA HIS A 910 10.30 -30.37 0.39
C HIS A 910 9.47 -31.61 0.04
N MET A 911 9.14 -31.82 -1.24
CA MET A 911 8.41 -33.01 -1.70
C MET A 911 9.27 -34.30 -1.66
N GLY A 912 10.59 -34.15 -1.69
CA GLY A 912 11.51 -35.27 -1.92
C GLY A 912 11.10 -36.08 -3.15
N SER A 913 10.94 -37.40 -2.99
CA SER A 913 10.59 -38.30 -4.12
C SER A 913 9.27 -37.98 -4.83
N GLY A 914 8.40 -37.16 -4.22
CA GLY A 914 7.17 -36.64 -4.83
C GLY A 914 7.40 -35.86 -6.13
N ILE A 915 8.61 -35.34 -6.37
CA ILE A 915 8.98 -34.64 -7.62
C ILE A 915 9.12 -35.56 -8.85
N THR A 916 9.20 -36.88 -8.64
CA THR A 916 9.48 -37.86 -9.70
C THR A 916 8.56 -37.72 -10.94
N PRO A 917 7.23 -37.56 -10.81
CA PRO A 917 6.33 -37.41 -11.96
C PRO A 917 6.63 -36.19 -12.84
N PHE A 918 7.21 -35.14 -12.27
CA PHE A 918 7.46 -33.85 -12.92
C PHE A 918 8.85 -33.76 -13.56
N THR A 919 9.74 -34.71 -13.27
CA THR A 919 11.15 -34.69 -13.70
C THR A 919 11.31 -34.53 -15.21
N LYS A 920 10.52 -35.29 -16.00
CA LYS A 920 10.53 -35.20 -17.46
C LYS A 920 10.17 -33.82 -18.00
N SER A 921 9.32 -33.09 -17.28
CA SER A 921 8.82 -31.79 -17.69
C SER A 921 9.73 -30.64 -17.22
N LEU A 922 10.33 -30.76 -16.03
CA LEU A 922 11.19 -29.75 -15.43
C LEU A 922 12.64 -29.80 -15.91
N MET A 923 13.17 -31.00 -16.21
CA MET A 923 14.58 -31.15 -16.62
C MET A 923 14.95 -30.27 -17.84
N PRO A 924 14.14 -30.18 -18.92
CA PRO A 924 14.44 -29.29 -20.04
C PRO A 924 14.50 -27.80 -19.65
N VAL A 925 13.67 -27.37 -18.70
CA VAL A 925 13.63 -25.98 -18.20
C VAL A 925 14.91 -25.67 -17.45
N LEU A 926 15.29 -26.52 -16.49
CA LEU A 926 16.52 -26.37 -15.72
C LEU A 926 17.77 -26.41 -16.61
N LEU A 927 17.84 -27.32 -17.59
CA LEU A 927 18.96 -27.38 -18.55
C LEU A 927 19.09 -26.10 -19.40
N LYS A 928 17.97 -25.45 -19.73
CA LYS A 928 17.97 -24.16 -20.42
C LYS A 928 18.54 -23.08 -19.49
N ARG A 929 18.11 -23.04 -18.23
CA ARG A 929 18.48 -22.00 -17.25
C ARG A 929 19.87 -22.14 -16.63
N LEU A 930 20.46 -23.33 -16.67
CA LEU A 930 21.90 -23.52 -16.43
C LEU A 930 22.81 -22.74 -17.40
N SER A 931 22.26 -22.11 -18.44
CA SER A 931 22.98 -21.21 -19.33
C SER A 931 22.25 -19.87 -19.48
N ASP A 932 21.54 -19.42 -18.44
CA ASP A 932 20.86 -18.12 -18.44
C ASP A 932 21.86 -16.96 -18.60
N THR A 933 21.37 -15.83 -19.09
CA THR A 933 22.15 -14.59 -19.13
C THR A 933 22.26 -13.97 -17.75
N ASP A 934 21.22 -14.14 -16.93
CA ASP A 934 21.16 -13.67 -15.56
C ASP A 934 21.96 -14.61 -14.62
N ALA A 935 22.75 -14.03 -13.71
CA ALA A 935 23.64 -14.80 -12.85
C ALA A 935 22.89 -15.54 -11.74
N GLU A 936 21.87 -14.89 -11.17
CA GLU A 936 21.06 -15.44 -10.09
C GLU A 936 20.19 -16.61 -10.59
N THR A 937 19.48 -16.42 -11.71
CA THR A 937 18.70 -17.47 -12.38
C THR A 937 19.57 -18.70 -12.68
N LYS A 938 20.82 -18.48 -13.11
CA LYS A 938 21.76 -19.55 -13.41
C LYS A 938 22.24 -20.28 -12.15
N SER A 939 22.44 -19.55 -11.05
CA SER A 939 22.75 -20.11 -9.73
C SER A 939 21.59 -20.97 -9.22
N ASN A 940 20.37 -20.44 -9.24
CA ASN A 940 19.15 -21.17 -8.84
C ASN A 940 18.92 -22.40 -9.72
N ALA A 941 19.25 -22.33 -11.02
CA ALA A 941 19.17 -23.49 -11.91
C ALA A 941 20.19 -24.58 -11.56
N ALA A 942 21.38 -24.22 -11.06
CA ALA A 942 22.37 -25.18 -10.56
C ALA A 942 21.85 -25.90 -9.32
N TYR A 943 21.35 -25.13 -8.34
CA TYR A 943 20.68 -25.65 -7.16
C TYR A 943 19.54 -26.61 -7.52
N GLY A 944 18.54 -26.12 -8.26
CA GLY A 944 17.37 -26.90 -8.67
C GLY A 944 17.69 -28.14 -9.51
N THR A 945 18.73 -28.10 -10.36
CA THR A 945 19.20 -29.29 -11.08
C THR A 945 19.72 -30.35 -10.11
N GLY A 946 20.52 -29.95 -9.12
CA GLY A 946 21.07 -30.85 -8.12
C GLY A 946 19.96 -31.49 -7.27
N VAL A 947 19.04 -30.66 -6.76
CA VAL A 947 17.89 -31.09 -5.94
C VAL A 947 17.00 -32.05 -6.72
N LEU A 948 16.65 -31.74 -7.97
CA LEU A 948 15.83 -32.61 -8.81
C LEU A 948 16.47 -33.98 -9.01
N ILE A 949 17.78 -34.03 -9.30
CA ILE A 949 18.52 -35.29 -9.50
C ILE A 949 18.58 -36.11 -8.22
N PHE A 950 18.80 -35.45 -7.08
CA PHE A 950 18.95 -36.12 -5.79
C PHE A 950 17.65 -36.78 -5.33
N HIS A 951 16.51 -36.12 -5.53
CA HIS A 951 15.22 -36.62 -5.05
C HIS A 951 14.43 -37.45 -6.07
N SER A 952 14.63 -37.23 -7.38
CA SER A 952 13.89 -37.95 -8.41
C SER A 952 14.34 -39.40 -8.60
N GLN A 953 13.36 -40.30 -8.74
CA GLN A 953 13.60 -41.70 -9.09
C GLN A 953 13.62 -41.94 -10.62
N ASP A 954 13.34 -40.92 -11.45
CA ASP A 954 13.30 -41.02 -12.91
C ASP A 954 14.69 -40.83 -13.55
N SER A 955 15.60 -41.72 -13.18
CA SER A 955 16.99 -41.74 -13.69
C SER A 955 17.08 -41.86 -15.22
N ALA A 956 16.09 -42.50 -15.86
CA ALA A 956 16.05 -42.61 -17.31
C ALA A 956 15.96 -41.25 -18.02
N THR A 957 15.35 -40.25 -17.37
CA THR A 957 15.22 -38.89 -17.91
C THR A 957 16.47 -38.05 -17.65
N TYR A 958 16.99 -38.02 -16.42
CA TYR A 958 18.09 -37.10 -16.08
C TYR A 958 19.49 -37.67 -16.39
N LEU A 959 19.73 -38.99 -16.30
CA LEU A 959 21.08 -39.56 -16.52
C LEU A 959 21.66 -39.23 -17.90
N PRO A 960 20.90 -39.27 -19.02
CA PRO A 960 21.41 -38.87 -20.33
C PRO A 960 21.95 -37.44 -20.37
N SER A 961 21.53 -36.57 -19.45
CA SER A 961 21.90 -35.15 -19.39
C SER A 961 23.14 -34.87 -18.53
N TYR A 962 23.68 -35.85 -17.79
CA TYR A 962 24.81 -35.63 -16.86
C TYR A 962 26.01 -34.92 -17.49
N ASN A 963 26.47 -35.37 -18.66
CA ASN A 963 27.59 -34.72 -19.35
C ASN A 963 27.26 -33.28 -19.77
N THR A 964 26.02 -33.02 -20.19
CA THR A 964 25.57 -31.68 -20.55
C THR A 964 25.46 -30.78 -19.33
N ILE A 965 25.01 -31.31 -18.19
CA ILE A 965 24.94 -30.57 -16.92
C ILE A 965 26.36 -30.19 -16.50
N LEU A 966 27.30 -31.13 -16.46
CA LEU A 966 28.69 -30.85 -16.09
C LEU A 966 29.34 -29.81 -17.00
N GLN A 967 29.10 -29.87 -18.31
CA GLN A 967 29.57 -28.86 -19.27
C GLN A 967 28.98 -27.47 -19.00
N LYS A 968 27.73 -27.39 -18.51
CA LYS A 968 27.06 -26.13 -18.19
C LYS A 968 27.44 -25.59 -16.82
N LEU A 969 27.82 -26.45 -15.87
CA LEU A 969 28.31 -26.08 -14.54
C LEU A 969 29.78 -25.61 -14.57
N GLU A 970 30.60 -26.12 -15.49
CA GLU A 970 32.02 -25.75 -15.59
C GLU A 970 32.26 -24.22 -15.62
N PRO A 971 31.52 -23.41 -16.41
CA PRO A 971 31.63 -21.96 -16.34
C PRO A 971 31.29 -21.36 -14.97
N LEU A 972 30.31 -21.91 -14.23
CA LEU A 972 29.90 -21.42 -12.90
C LEU A 972 31.03 -21.63 -11.87
N LEU A 973 31.72 -22.76 -11.96
CA LEU A 973 32.87 -23.09 -11.10
C LEU A 973 34.10 -22.19 -11.35
N GLN A 974 34.09 -21.39 -12.41
CA GLN A 974 35.19 -20.49 -12.81
C GLN A 974 34.81 -19.00 -12.68
N THR A 975 33.63 -18.66 -12.16
CA THR A 975 33.21 -17.27 -11.98
C THR A 975 33.87 -16.63 -10.75
N ASN A 976 33.60 -15.34 -10.53
CA ASN A 976 33.93 -14.66 -9.27
C ASN A 976 32.70 -14.50 -8.34
N HIS A 977 31.53 -15.01 -8.73
CA HIS A 977 30.30 -14.92 -7.94
C HIS A 977 30.26 -16.10 -6.96
N ALA A 978 30.36 -15.82 -5.67
CA ALA A 978 30.47 -16.84 -4.63
C ALA A 978 29.25 -17.77 -4.62
N ARG A 979 28.02 -17.23 -4.56
CA ARG A 979 26.79 -18.03 -4.63
C ARG A 979 26.71 -18.99 -5.83
N SER A 980 27.16 -18.54 -7.01
CA SER A 980 27.18 -19.38 -8.22
C SER A 980 28.16 -20.55 -8.10
N ILE A 981 29.31 -20.34 -7.47
CA ILE A 981 30.29 -21.40 -7.18
C ILE A 981 29.71 -22.37 -6.16
N ASP A 982 29.10 -21.84 -5.09
CA ASP A 982 28.58 -22.61 -3.97
C ASP A 982 27.47 -23.55 -4.46
N ASN A 983 26.48 -23.04 -5.20
CA ASN A 983 25.39 -23.83 -5.79
C ASN A 983 25.86 -24.82 -6.87
N ALA A 984 26.91 -24.48 -7.63
CA ALA A 984 27.50 -25.43 -8.58
C ALA A 984 28.22 -26.59 -7.88
N CYS A 985 28.97 -26.31 -6.79
CA CYS A 985 29.58 -27.35 -5.95
C CYS A 985 28.52 -28.25 -5.32
N GLY A 986 27.47 -27.64 -4.80
CA GLY A 986 26.26 -28.28 -4.31
C GLY A 986 25.58 -29.24 -5.30
N CYS A 987 25.37 -28.76 -6.52
CA CYS A 987 24.82 -29.53 -7.62
C CYS A 987 25.67 -30.77 -7.93
N VAL A 988 27.00 -30.59 -8.04
CA VAL A 988 27.96 -31.66 -8.28
C VAL A 988 27.93 -32.69 -7.15
N ALA A 989 27.89 -32.26 -5.88
CA ALA A 989 27.80 -33.16 -4.74
C ALA A 989 26.53 -34.02 -4.79
N ARG A 990 25.37 -33.42 -5.06
CA ARG A 990 24.10 -34.14 -5.24
C ARG A 990 24.14 -35.13 -6.41
N MET A 991 24.75 -34.77 -7.54
CA MET A 991 24.93 -35.69 -8.67
C MET A 991 25.82 -36.90 -8.31
N ILE A 992 26.89 -36.69 -7.55
CA ILE A 992 27.79 -37.75 -7.07
C ILE A 992 27.05 -38.70 -6.12
N MET A 993 26.27 -38.14 -5.20
CA MET A 993 25.48 -38.93 -4.25
C MET A 993 24.41 -39.77 -4.95
N ALA A 994 23.78 -39.25 -6.00
CA ALA A 994 22.79 -39.98 -6.78
C ALA A 994 23.40 -41.11 -7.63
N HIS A 995 24.46 -40.83 -8.40
CA HIS A 995 25.08 -41.80 -9.32
C HIS A 995 26.60 -41.59 -9.44
N SER A 996 27.34 -42.05 -8.42
CA SER A 996 28.81 -41.88 -8.38
C SER A 996 29.56 -42.57 -9.52
N ASP A 997 28.96 -43.58 -10.15
CA ASP A 997 29.48 -44.31 -11.31
C ASP A 997 29.33 -43.54 -12.63
N ALA A 998 28.43 -42.56 -12.68
CA ALA A 998 28.17 -41.71 -13.85
C ALA A 998 28.96 -40.40 -13.84
N VAL A 999 29.68 -40.09 -12.76
CA VAL A 999 30.47 -38.85 -12.60
C VAL A 999 31.97 -39.18 -12.67
N PRO A 1000 32.79 -38.48 -13.49
CA PRO A 1000 34.24 -38.66 -13.52
C PRO A 1000 34.90 -38.08 -12.26
N LEU A 1001 34.81 -38.81 -11.15
CA LEU A 1001 35.25 -38.36 -9.82
C LEU A 1001 36.71 -37.89 -9.77
N ASN A 1002 37.60 -38.53 -10.52
CA ASN A 1002 39.02 -38.19 -10.56
C ASN A 1002 39.29 -36.79 -11.12
N ASP A 1003 38.42 -36.30 -11.99
CA ASP A 1003 38.57 -35.00 -12.65
C ASP A 1003 37.82 -33.91 -11.89
N ILE A 1004 36.65 -34.24 -11.32
CA ILE A 1004 35.74 -33.26 -10.71
C ILE A 1004 36.04 -33.01 -9.23
N LEU A 1005 36.34 -34.04 -8.43
CA LEU A 1005 36.59 -33.86 -6.99
C LEU A 1005 37.73 -32.89 -6.69
N PRO A 1006 38.89 -32.91 -7.40
CA PRO A 1006 39.95 -31.95 -7.15
C PRO A 1006 39.57 -30.49 -7.42
N VAL A 1007 38.65 -30.25 -8.38
CA VAL A 1007 38.13 -28.92 -8.69
C VAL A 1007 37.20 -28.46 -7.57
N MET A 1008 36.21 -29.27 -7.21
CA MET A 1008 35.25 -28.97 -6.15
C MET A 1008 35.96 -28.69 -4.81
N VAL A 1009 36.90 -29.56 -4.39
CA VAL A 1009 37.68 -29.36 -3.16
C VAL A 1009 38.55 -28.09 -3.23
N GLY A 1010 39.00 -27.70 -4.41
CA GLY A 1010 39.78 -26.48 -4.61
C GLY A 1010 38.99 -25.18 -4.44
N LEU A 1011 37.65 -25.26 -4.47
CA LEU A 1011 36.75 -24.11 -4.34
C LEU A 1011 36.22 -23.93 -2.91
N LEU A 1012 36.42 -24.92 -2.04
CA LEU A 1012 36.02 -24.86 -0.63
C LEU A 1012 37.03 -24.06 0.22
N PRO A 1013 36.59 -23.44 1.34
CA PRO A 1013 35.22 -23.40 1.87
C PRO A 1013 34.29 -22.48 1.06
N LEU A 1014 32.97 -22.69 1.22
CA LEU A 1014 31.95 -21.81 0.66
C LEU A 1014 32.05 -20.41 1.28
N LYS A 1015 31.46 -19.41 0.62
CA LYS A 1015 31.58 -18.01 1.04
C LYS A 1015 30.26 -17.29 1.25
N GLU A 1016 29.20 -17.76 0.61
CA GLU A 1016 27.92 -17.06 0.58
C GLU A 1016 26.76 -18.02 0.91
N ASP A 1017 26.64 -19.12 0.16
CA ASP A 1017 25.52 -20.06 0.30
C ASP A 1017 25.90 -21.25 1.20
N TYR A 1018 25.84 -21.06 2.51
CA TYR A 1018 26.24 -22.10 3.47
C TYR A 1018 25.30 -23.30 3.55
N GLU A 1019 24.06 -23.20 3.03
CA GLU A 1019 23.14 -24.34 2.98
C GLU A 1019 23.72 -25.49 2.14
N GLU A 1020 24.50 -25.15 1.11
CA GLU A 1020 25.19 -26.12 0.27
C GLU A 1020 26.33 -26.87 0.96
N ASN A 1021 26.74 -26.47 2.17
CA ASN A 1021 27.67 -27.26 2.96
C ASN A 1021 27.08 -28.63 3.34
N GLU A 1022 25.78 -28.73 3.60
CA GLU A 1022 25.14 -30.00 3.96
C GLU A 1022 25.34 -31.09 2.87
N PRO A 1023 24.87 -30.91 1.62
CA PRO A 1023 25.06 -31.92 0.58
C PRO A 1023 26.54 -32.14 0.23
N ILE A 1024 27.39 -31.11 0.30
CA ILE A 1024 28.82 -31.23 0.01
C ILE A 1024 29.50 -32.13 1.05
N PHE A 1025 29.30 -31.87 2.34
CA PHE A 1025 29.93 -32.65 3.40
C PHE A 1025 29.28 -34.03 3.57
N GLU A 1026 28.01 -34.20 3.25
CA GLU A 1026 27.40 -35.52 3.15
C GLU A 1026 28.06 -36.35 2.03
N CYS A 1027 28.27 -35.76 0.85
CA CYS A 1027 29.00 -36.39 -0.25
C CYS A 1027 30.44 -36.75 0.16
N ILE A 1028 31.18 -35.82 0.77
CA ILE A 1028 32.56 -36.06 1.24
C ILE A 1028 32.59 -37.19 2.27
N THR A 1029 31.70 -37.17 3.26
CA THR A 1029 31.59 -38.22 4.29
C THR A 1029 31.30 -39.58 3.66
N GLY A 1030 30.37 -39.62 2.70
CA GLY A 1030 30.06 -40.82 1.91
C GLY A 1030 31.28 -41.39 1.20
N LEU A 1031 32.09 -40.55 0.55
CA LEU A 1031 33.31 -40.97 -0.15
C LEU A 1031 34.40 -41.49 0.80
N TYR A 1032 34.56 -40.88 1.98
CA TYR A 1032 35.45 -41.40 3.03
C TYR A 1032 34.98 -42.77 3.52
N SER A 1033 33.68 -42.93 3.77
CA SER A 1033 33.10 -44.22 4.21
C SER A 1033 33.32 -45.34 3.18
N GLN A 1034 33.36 -44.99 1.89
CA GLN A 1034 33.63 -45.90 0.78
C GLN A 1034 35.13 -46.14 0.54
N SER A 1035 36.02 -45.51 1.31
CA SER A 1035 37.47 -45.55 1.10
C SER A 1035 37.90 -45.14 -0.32
N ASN A 1036 37.20 -44.15 -0.89
CA ASN A 1036 37.48 -43.65 -2.23
C ASN A 1036 38.91 -43.08 -2.30
N GLN A 1037 39.71 -43.52 -3.29
CA GLN A 1037 41.12 -43.17 -3.34
C GLN A 1037 41.37 -41.68 -3.64
N THR A 1038 40.48 -41.04 -4.39
CA THR A 1038 40.62 -39.63 -4.79
C THR A 1038 40.39 -38.70 -3.62
N ILE A 1039 39.33 -38.93 -2.81
CA ILE A 1039 39.10 -38.11 -1.61
C ILE A 1039 40.22 -38.30 -0.58
N LEU A 1040 40.72 -39.52 -0.40
CA LEU A 1040 41.83 -39.81 0.50
C LEU A 1040 43.11 -39.06 0.08
N GLN A 1041 43.41 -38.98 -1.23
CA GLN A 1041 44.52 -38.20 -1.76
C GLN A 1041 44.34 -36.68 -1.60
N LEU A 1042 43.09 -36.21 -1.58
CA LEU A 1042 42.75 -34.79 -1.37
C LEU A 1042 42.70 -34.38 0.11
N THR A 1043 42.80 -35.33 1.06
CA THR A 1043 42.78 -35.06 2.51
C THR A 1043 43.66 -33.87 2.94
N PRO A 1044 44.92 -33.69 2.47
CA PRO A 1044 45.74 -32.54 2.85
C PRO A 1044 45.14 -31.18 2.46
N LYS A 1045 44.36 -31.11 1.38
CA LYS A 1045 43.65 -29.88 0.96
C LYS A 1045 42.37 -29.65 1.77
N LEU A 1046 41.77 -30.70 2.32
CA LEU A 1046 40.54 -30.61 3.10
C LEU A 1046 40.78 -30.20 4.56
N ILE A 1047 41.98 -30.41 5.11
CA ILE A 1047 42.30 -29.97 6.49
C ILE A 1047 42.00 -28.48 6.73
N PRO A 1048 42.51 -27.52 5.94
CA PRO A 1048 42.17 -26.11 6.13
C PRO A 1048 40.68 -25.82 5.94
N VAL A 1049 40.01 -26.56 5.06
CA VAL A 1049 38.55 -26.44 4.85
C VAL A 1049 37.81 -26.85 6.12
N PHE A 1050 38.12 -28.02 6.69
CA PHE A 1050 37.50 -28.48 7.95
C PHE A 1050 37.75 -27.51 9.10
N ALA A 1051 38.95 -26.92 9.17
CA ALA A 1051 39.25 -25.91 10.17
C ALA A 1051 38.41 -24.64 9.99
N ALA A 1052 38.20 -24.21 8.75
CA ALA A 1052 37.35 -23.06 8.43
C ALA A 1052 35.88 -23.35 8.76
N VAL A 1053 35.31 -24.47 8.29
CA VAL A 1053 33.87 -24.73 8.43
C VAL A 1053 33.43 -25.11 9.84
N LEU A 1054 34.36 -25.62 10.66
CA LEU A 1054 34.10 -25.87 12.08
C LEU A 1054 34.35 -24.63 12.95
N GLY A 1055 34.99 -23.60 12.40
CA GLY A 1055 35.21 -22.31 13.03
C GLY A 1055 34.06 -21.34 12.81
N GLU A 1056 34.37 -20.04 12.86
CA GLU A 1056 33.39 -18.97 12.64
C GLU A 1056 33.13 -18.72 11.14
N PRO A 1057 31.88 -18.40 10.74
CA PRO A 1057 30.69 -18.34 11.60
C PRO A 1057 30.20 -19.75 12.00
N GLU A 1058 29.85 -19.96 13.27
CA GLU A 1058 29.41 -21.28 13.77
C GLU A 1058 28.19 -21.84 13.00
N GLY A 1059 27.31 -20.95 12.53
CA GLY A 1059 26.08 -21.29 11.80
C GLY A 1059 26.28 -21.84 10.39
N GLN A 1060 27.49 -21.85 9.83
CA GLN A 1060 27.72 -22.36 8.46
C GLN A 1060 27.52 -23.87 8.31
N LEU A 1061 27.37 -24.62 9.41
CA LEU A 1061 27.05 -26.05 9.43
C LEU A 1061 25.88 -26.32 10.40
N GLY A 1062 24.85 -27.01 9.91
CA GLY A 1062 23.84 -27.63 10.76
C GLY A 1062 24.44 -28.67 11.71
N VAL A 1063 23.76 -28.94 12.83
CA VAL A 1063 24.25 -29.80 13.93
C VAL A 1063 24.67 -31.19 13.42
N GLU A 1064 23.84 -31.83 12.59
CA GLU A 1064 24.13 -33.16 12.05
C GLU A 1064 25.35 -33.14 11.12
N THR A 1065 25.41 -32.16 10.21
CA THR A 1065 26.54 -31.99 9.27
C THR A 1065 27.84 -31.72 10.03
N ARG A 1066 27.79 -30.88 11.07
CA ARG A 1066 28.93 -30.61 11.95
C ARG A 1066 29.44 -31.89 12.62
N GLU A 1067 28.55 -32.74 13.13
CA GLU A 1067 28.94 -34.04 13.69
C GLU A 1067 29.58 -34.97 12.66
N LYS A 1068 29.05 -35.02 11.43
CA LYS A 1068 29.65 -35.79 10.31
C LYS A 1068 31.07 -35.30 10.01
N VAL A 1069 31.28 -33.99 9.91
CA VAL A 1069 32.61 -33.39 9.66
C VAL A 1069 33.58 -33.68 10.80
N ILE A 1070 33.15 -33.53 12.07
CA ILE A 1070 33.96 -33.91 13.24
C ILE A 1070 34.34 -35.40 13.19
N GLY A 1071 33.40 -36.26 12.77
CA GLY A 1071 33.65 -37.69 12.57
C GLY A 1071 34.77 -37.96 11.56
N ILE A 1072 34.81 -37.24 10.44
CA ILE A 1072 35.91 -37.33 9.47
C ILE A 1072 37.23 -36.86 10.10
N VAL A 1073 37.24 -35.73 10.81
CA VAL A 1073 38.46 -35.20 11.45
C VAL A 1073 39.03 -36.22 12.45
N LYS A 1074 38.19 -36.87 13.24
CA LYS A 1074 38.58 -37.96 14.16
C LYS A 1074 39.15 -39.17 13.41
N PHE A 1075 38.53 -39.56 12.30
CA PHE A 1075 39.04 -40.63 11.45
C PHE A 1075 40.43 -40.31 10.91
N ILE A 1076 40.64 -39.08 10.42
CA ILE A 1076 41.94 -38.60 9.94
C ILE A 1076 42.95 -38.58 11.09
N ALA A 1077 42.60 -38.06 12.28
CA ALA A 1077 43.48 -38.04 13.44
C ALA A 1077 43.98 -39.45 13.83
N SER A 1078 43.13 -40.47 13.68
CA SER A 1078 43.48 -41.86 13.98
C SER A 1078 44.39 -42.51 12.93
N SER A 1079 44.33 -42.04 11.67
CA SER A 1079 45.02 -42.66 10.52
C SER A 1079 46.28 -41.91 10.08
N HIS A 1080 46.21 -40.58 10.10
CA HIS A 1080 47.20 -39.62 9.61
C HIS A 1080 47.30 -38.39 10.54
N PRO A 1081 47.66 -38.57 11.83
CA PRO A 1081 47.71 -37.48 12.81
C PRO A 1081 48.65 -36.33 12.39
N GLU A 1082 49.68 -36.61 11.59
CA GLU A 1082 50.63 -35.62 11.07
C GLU A 1082 49.97 -34.55 10.19
N LEU A 1083 48.82 -34.86 9.56
CA LEU A 1083 48.11 -33.89 8.72
C LEU A 1083 47.40 -32.80 9.52
N LEU A 1084 47.21 -33.00 10.83
CA LEU A 1084 46.58 -32.02 11.71
C LEU A 1084 47.58 -31.05 12.36
N ASP A 1085 48.89 -31.20 12.09
CA ASP A 1085 49.91 -30.31 12.64
C ASP A 1085 49.69 -28.86 12.18
N GLY A 1086 49.55 -27.93 13.14
CA GLY A 1086 49.25 -26.52 12.89
C GLY A 1086 47.76 -26.15 13.00
N TYR A 1087 46.87 -27.12 13.25
CA TYR A 1087 45.43 -26.91 13.42
C TYR A 1087 44.96 -27.33 14.82
N ASP A 1088 45.35 -26.58 15.85
CA ASP A 1088 45.06 -26.92 17.26
C ASP A 1088 43.55 -27.01 17.55
N GLY A 1089 42.73 -26.21 16.86
CA GLY A 1089 41.27 -26.30 16.96
C GLY A 1089 40.72 -27.65 16.51
N LEU A 1090 41.23 -28.21 15.40
CA LEU A 1090 40.83 -29.55 14.95
C LEU A 1090 41.36 -30.65 15.87
N LYS A 1091 42.58 -30.49 16.40
CA LYS A 1091 43.15 -31.43 17.38
C LYS A 1091 42.35 -31.49 18.68
N ALA A 1092 41.80 -30.36 19.12
CA ALA A 1092 40.99 -30.29 20.33
C ALA A 1092 39.65 -31.03 20.22
N LEU A 1093 39.16 -31.28 19.00
CA LEU A 1093 37.91 -32.02 18.73
C LEU A 1093 38.09 -33.54 18.73
N CYS A 1094 39.33 -34.03 18.71
CA CYS A 1094 39.70 -35.45 18.66
C CYS A 1094 40.05 -35.98 20.05
#